data_AF-A0A0Q0VUZ1-F1
#
_entry.id   AF-A0A0Q0VUZ1-F1
#
_cell.length_a   1.000
_cell.length_b   1.000
_cell.length_c   1.000
_cell.angle_alpha   90.00
_cell.angle_beta   90.00
_cell.angle_gamma   90.00
#
_symmetry.space_group_name_H-M   'P 1'
#
loop_
_entity.id
_entity.type
_entity.pdbx_description
1 polymer ?
#
loop_
_entity_poly.entity_id
_entity_poly.type
_entity_poly.pdbx_seq_one_letter_code
_entity_poly.pdbx_strand_id
1 'polypeptide(L)'
;MKRIWSSILLLLIYSTLFSVPLHKPGQIIVKFRNELRGSLELQVENDLVVSNFPSVDNLLKKFQISSFRQFVADYDYSKNTDCGLDLIYIFQSGSDQLAVESIEYLNKNPWVDCAELNYIMENYTVSFSDPWVTATVPNDPYFFNSQWYLARIDAPAAWQTQTGDSAIIVAIIDDGCEMNHPDLYRNYMGGWDFVDNDDDPTPPADSIYHGTHCCGLAAAVTHNYLGIASIGYRIGLMGIRTGDDAASKGYAIYYACTSGANVISMSWGSDMHNFIIEQPITHAVDNCDIVCVAAAGNDDDSLANYPAFYDRVMAVAASDYYDQKASFSTYGYWIDITAPGDSVGGVGILSTVPYGDYKRYAGTSMAAPLTAGLVGLIRCQYPSENWEQIITRLYNSAVPMSSCYYYNNGDMGAGRINAADAINGGSGLDSDTITYWDWNGIDSSVNFGDSSVWMGMGVRFTQLELSPHYQKNIEQVIFQLAPGTNLLQDAMIFIFDQGTEVHPGDTLFQTEFTVSGDTQWYCIDLDSANISIDNSGDLWVLVGFTYDSADKPFPVNSGSYCDNNSDWIWTDQHGWISLVNLGYRVGWPVGFVVHHQVGVEEIIFPGTPENHLNLITSGNMINGNLLISFHLPQGSMVTLKVYDLTGREISTIISDYLDEGFHQLNFRGEDNRGNNLPRGTYFLNLSTAGDCRTDKFIVFQ
;
A
#
# COMPACT_ATOMS: atom_id res chain seq x y z
N MET A 1 -42.71 28.85 47.92
CA MET A 1 -43.83 28.69 46.95
C MET A 1 -44.64 29.97 47.00
N LYS A 2 -44.90 30.76 45.97
CA LYS A 2 -44.88 30.70 44.50
C LYS A 2 -45.11 32.20 44.12
N ARG A 3 -44.36 32.90 43.28
CA ARG A 3 -44.10 32.64 41.86
C ARG A 3 -42.96 33.56 41.40
N ILE A 4 -41.86 32.91 41.06
CA ILE A 4 -40.94 33.28 39.97
C ILE A 4 -41.66 32.95 38.64
N TRP A 5 -41.15 33.47 37.52
CA TRP A 5 -41.57 33.23 36.13
C TRP A 5 -42.73 34.11 35.64
N SER A 6 -42.43 35.14 34.83
CA SER A 6 -43.19 35.58 33.63
C SER A 6 -42.81 36.99 33.14
N SER A 7 -41.53 37.39 33.07
CA SER A 7 -41.18 38.64 32.37
C SER A 7 -39.80 38.66 31.66
N ILE A 8 -39.09 37.52 31.55
CA ILE A 8 -37.89 37.36 30.71
C ILE A 8 -38.34 36.94 29.28
N LEU A 9 -39.30 37.65 28.70
CA LEU A 9 -39.81 37.31 27.37
C LEU A 9 -40.23 38.58 26.62
N LEU A 10 -39.29 39.50 26.41
CA LEU A 10 -39.43 40.65 25.50
C LEU A 10 -38.08 41.37 25.28
N LEU A 11 -37.04 40.59 24.98
CA LEU A 11 -35.72 41.11 24.59
C LEU A 11 -35.01 40.20 23.58
N LEU A 12 -35.78 39.62 22.66
CA LEU A 12 -35.31 38.84 21.51
C LEU A 12 -36.33 39.05 20.39
N ILE A 13 -36.01 39.95 19.47
CA ILE A 13 -36.41 40.06 18.06
C ILE A 13 -35.97 41.47 17.63
N TYR A 14 -34.75 41.57 17.08
CA TYR A 14 -34.30 42.45 15.99
C TYR A 14 -32.77 42.56 16.00
N SER A 15 -32.12 41.75 15.16
CA SER A 15 -30.86 41.99 14.40
C SER A 15 -30.09 40.68 14.21
N THR A 16 -30.50 39.88 13.23
CA THR A 16 -29.57 38.97 12.55
C THR A 16 -28.74 39.79 11.59
N LEU A 17 -27.61 40.34 12.06
CA LEU A 17 -26.52 40.76 11.19
C LEU A 17 -25.71 39.50 10.90
N PHE A 18 -25.91 38.92 9.71
CA PHE A 18 -24.91 38.03 9.14
C PHE A 18 -23.63 38.85 8.99
N SER A 19 -22.56 38.48 9.71
CA SER A 19 -21.24 39.04 9.45
C SER A 19 -20.80 38.56 8.08
N VAL A 20 -20.76 39.46 7.09
CA VAL A 20 -20.16 39.17 5.79
C VAL A 20 -18.68 38.83 6.04
N PRO A 21 -18.13 37.74 5.45
CA PRO A 21 -16.72 37.40 5.61
C PRO A 21 -15.82 38.59 5.25
N LEU A 22 -14.68 38.71 5.95
CA LEU A 22 -13.74 39.81 5.76
C LEU A 22 -13.28 39.85 4.29
N HIS A 23 -13.45 40.98 3.62
CA HIS A 23 -13.11 41.14 2.19
C HIS A 23 -12.38 42.44 1.95
N LYS A 24 -11.66 42.53 0.83
CA LYS A 24 -10.94 43.74 0.44
C LYS A 24 -11.98 44.81 0.11
N PRO A 25 -11.98 45.96 0.81
CA PRO A 25 -13.05 46.91 0.68
C PRO A 25 -13.28 47.36 -0.77
N GLY A 26 -14.50 47.18 -1.25
CA GLY A 26 -14.91 47.56 -2.60
C GLY A 26 -14.41 46.64 -3.73
N GLN A 27 -13.75 45.52 -3.44
CA GLN A 27 -13.26 44.60 -4.48
C GLN A 27 -14.21 43.44 -4.74
N ILE A 28 -14.45 43.19 -6.03
CA ILE A 28 -15.32 42.13 -6.54
C ILE A 28 -14.52 41.29 -7.54
N ILE A 29 -14.61 39.98 -7.47
CA ILE A 29 -14.11 39.06 -8.48
C ILE A 29 -15.29 38.66 -9.36
N VAL A 30 -15.13 38.73 -10.68
CA VAL A 30 -16.17 38.36 -11.64
C VAL A 30 -15.56 37.46 -12.70
N LYS A 31 -16.11 36.27 -12.85
CA LYS A 31 -15.86 35.39 -13.99
C LYS A 31 -16.95 35.61 -15.02
N PHE A 32 -16.56 35.99 -16.24
CA PHE A 32 -17.48 36.03 -17.37
C PHE A 32 -17.58 34.65 -18.01
N ARG A 33 -18.73 34.36 -18.61
CA ARG A 33 -18.93 33.05 -19.25
C ARG A 33 -18.02 32.86 -20.45
N ASN A 34 -17.65 31.61 -20.70
CA ASN A 34 -16.68 31.23 -21.74
C ASN A 34 -17.07 31.69 -23.15
N GLU A 35 -18.36 31.90 -23.44
CA GLU A 35 -18.84 32.40 -24.73
C GLU A 35 -18.37 33.84 -25.03
N LEU A 36 -17.95 34.59 -24.01
CA LEU A 36 -17.41 35.94 -24.16
C LEU A 36 -15.90 35.97 -24.46
N ARG A 37 -15.24 34.82 -24.53
CA ARG A 37 -13.82 34.72 -24.85
C ARG A 37 -13.50 35.39 -26.19
N GLY A 38 -12.52 36.30 -26.16
CA GLY A 38 -12.09 37.06 -27.34
C GLY A 38 -13.07 38.14 -27.83
N SER A 39 -14.22 38.31 -27.18
CA SER A 39 -15.20 39.35 -27.52
C SER A 39 -15.50 40.32 -26.38
N LEU A 40 -15.13 40.00 -25.14
CA LEU A 40 -15.19 40.92 -24.00
C LEU A 40 -14.14 42.02 -24.10
N GLU A 41 -14.60 43.26 -24.24
CA GLU A 41 -13.77 44.45 -24.19
C GLU A 41 -14.13 45.26 -22.95
N LEU A 42 -13.12 45.54 -22.11
CA LEU A 42 -13.23 46.38 -20.93
C LEU A 42 -12.25 47.54 -21.06
N GLN A 43 -12.70 48.75 -20.75
CA GLN A 43 -11.87 49.95 -20.73
C GLN A 43 -12.35 50.94 -19.67
N VAL A 44 -11.51 51.89 -19.29
CA VAL A 44 -11.87 52.93 -18.33
C VAL A 44 -12.20 54.22 -19.08
N GLU A 45 -13.42 54.72 -18.93
CA GLU A 45 -13.90 55.99 -19.48
C GLU A 45 -14.56 56.84 -18.38
N ASN A 46 -14.16 58.11 -18.25
CA ASN A 46 -14.67 59.02 -17.21
C ASN A 46 -14.64 58.41 -15.80
N ASP A 47 -13.50 57.81 -15.44
CA ASP A 47 -13.23 57.15 -14.15
C ASP A 47 -14.13 55.94 -13.82
N LEU A 48 -14.81 55.39 -14.83
CA LEU A 48 -15.62 54.18 -14.70
C LEU A 48 -15.22 53.14 -15.74
N VAL A 49 -15.29 51.87 -15.35
CA VAL A 49 -15.12 50.74 -16.26
C VAL A 49 -16.38 50.60 -17.09
N VAL A 50 -16.20 50.56 -18.40
CA VAL A 50 -17.25 50.30 -19.39
C VAL A 50 -16.95 49.00 -20.11
N SER A 51 -18.01 48.34 -20.59
CA SER A 51 -17.89 47.16 -21.44
C SER A 51 -18.69 47.32 -22.73
N ASN A 52 -18.32 46.56 -23.75
CA ASN A 52 -19.08 46.46 -25.00
C ASN A 52 -20.41 45.67 -24.85
N PHE A 53 -20.75 45.17 -23.65
CA PHE A 53 -21.99 44.45 -23.36
C PHE A 53 -22.94 45.30 -22.51
N PRO A 54 -24.05 45.84 -23.07
CA PRO A 54 -24.89 46.83 -22.38
C PRO A 54 -25.43 46.39 -21.01
N SER A 55 -25.77 45.10 -20.83
CA SER A 55 -26.25 44.61 -19.54
C SER A 55 -25.15 44.55 -18.49
N VAL A 56 -23.90 44.29 -18.88
CA VAL A 56 -22.73 44.32 -17.99
C VAL A 56 -22.34 45.77 -17.72
N ASP A 57 -22.20 46.60 -18.75
CA ASP A 57 -21.88 48.03 -18.66
C ASP A 57 -22.82 48.80 -17.72
N ASN A 58 -24.13 48.54 -17.81
CA ASN A 58 -25.11 49.14 -16.90
C ASN A 58 -24.86 48.77 -15.43
N LEU A 59 -24.42 47.54 -15.14
CA LEU A 59 -24.10 47.11 -13.77
C LEU A 59 -22.78 47.72 -13.31
N LEU A 60 -21.74 47.75 -14.16
CA LEU A 60 -20.46 48.38 -13.85
C LEU A 60 -20.65 49.88 -13.51
N LYS A 61 -21.49 50.60 -14.26
CA LYS A 61 -21.86 51.99 -13.95
C LYS A 61 -22.70 52.11 -12.67
N LYS A 62 -23.70 51.23 -12.49
CA LYS A 62 -24.58 51.24 -11.30
C LYS A 62 -23.77 51.08 -10.00
N PHE A 63 -22.80 50.18 -9.99
CA PHE A 63 -21.94 49.91 -8.84
C PHE A 63 -20.63 50.69 -8.86
N GLN A 64 -20.54 51.70 -9.73
CA GLN A 64 -19.41 52.64 -9.80
C GLN A 64 -18.06 51.93 -9.87
N ILE A 65 -17.97 50.89 -10.70
CA ILE A 65 -16.73 50.16 -10.91
C ILE A 65 -15.74 51.11 -11.59
N SER A 66 -14.64 51.41 -10.91
CA SER A 66 -13.68 52.47 -11.27
C SER A 66 -12.42 51.93 -11.92
N SER A 67 -12.04 50.69 -11.61
CA SER A 67 -10.91 50.02 -12.24
C SER A 67 -11.13 48.51 -12.29
N PHE A 68 -10.34 47.85 -13.14
CA PHE A 68 -10.33 46.41 -13.28
C PHE A 68 -8.92 45.89 -13.55
N ARG A 69 -8.67 44.64 -13.21
CA ARG A 69 -7.52 43.87 -13.68
C ARG A 69 -7.95 42.44 -14.00
N GLN A 70 -7.37 41.86 -15.03
CA GLN A 70 -7.55 40.44 -15.31
C GLN A 70 -6.80 39.61 -14.27
N PHE A 71 -7.39 38.49 -13.84
CA PHE A 71 -6.83 37.63 -12.81
C PHE A 71 -5.52 36.96 -13.28
N VAL A 72 -5.50 36.49 -14.52
CA VAL A 72 -4.30 35.95 -15.20
C VAL A 72 -4.03 36.78 -16.45
N ALA A 73 -3.09 37.73 -16.36
CA ALA A 73 -2.79 38.64 -17.47
C ALA A 73 -2.02 37.97 -18.62
N ASP A 74 -1.23 36.93 -18.34
CA ASP A 74 -0.34 36.24 -19.30
C ASP A 74 -0.78 34.78 -19.53
N TYR A 75 -2.05 34.57 -19.87
CA TYR A 75 -2.60 33.23 -20.05
C TYR A 75 -2.06 32.54 -21.31
N ASP A 76 -1.44 31.36 -21.16
CA ASP A 76 -0.89 30.57 -22.27
C ASP A 76 -2.01 29.76 -22.98
N TYR A 77 -2.57 30.35 -24.03
CA TYR A 77 -3.62 29.76 -24.86
C TYR A 77 -3.21 28.47 -25.60
N SER A 78 -1.91 28.14 -25.66
CA SER A 78 -1.46 26.90 -26.29
C SER A 78 -1.56 25.67 -25.37
N LYS A 79 -1.63 25.90 -24.05
CA LYS A 79 -1.66 24.84 -23.03
C LYS A 79 -2.99 24.73 -22.30
N ASN A 80 -3.71 25.85 -22.16
CA ASN A 80 -4.92 25.92 -21.38
C ASN A 80 -6.05 26.51 -22.24
N THR A 81 -7.00 25.67 -22.69
CA THR A 81 -8.06 26.13 -23.60
C THR A 81 -9.46 26.11 -23.00
N ASP A 82 -9.68 25.57 -21.80
CA ASP A 82 -11.04 25.12 -21.43
C ASP A 82 -11.64 25.68 -20.12
N CYS A 83 -10.85 26.33 -19.26
CA CYS A 83 -11.32 26.71 -17.91
C CYS A 83 -11.77 28.18 -17.73
N GLY A 84 -11.65 29.02 -18.77
CA GLY A 84 -12.12 30.42 -18.68
C GLY A 84 -11.33 31.30 -17.71
N LEU A 85 -10.11 30.93 -17.31
CA LEU A 85 -9.33 31.70 -16.34
C LEU A 85 -8.90 33.07 -16.87
N ASP A 86 -8.75 33.17 -18.19
CA ASP A 86 -8.58 34.44 -18.91
C ASP A 86 -9.85 35.32 -18.86
N LEU A 87 -10.98 34.82 -18.38
CA LEU A 87 -12.23 35.58 -18.25
C LEU A 87 -12.57 35.98 -16.82
N ILE A 88 -11.63 35.82 -15.89
CA ILE A 88 -11.77 36.26 -14.50
C ILE A 88 -11.16 37.65 -14.35
N TYR A 89 -11.92 38.57 -13.80
CA TYR A 89 -11.53 39.95 -13.56
C TYR A 89 -11.78 40.35 -12.12
N ILE A 90 -10.87 41.15 -11.56
CA ILE A 90 -11.02 41.78 -10.26
C ILE A 90 -11.36 43.24 -10.50
N PHE A 91 -12.54 43.65 -10.05
CA PHE A 91 -13.10 44.99 -10.17
C PHE A 91 -13.00 45.76 -8.85
N GLN A 92 -12.82 47.08 -8.93
CA GLN A 92 -12.90 48.00 -7.79
C GLN A 92 -14.16 48.86 -7.89
N SER A 93 -15.14 48.58 -7.03
CA SER A 93 -16.34 49.40 -6.85
C SER A 93 -16.04 50.70 -6.09
N GLY A 94 -16.86 51.72 -6.33
CA GLY A 94 -16.76 53.04 -5.72
C GLY A 94 -16.98 53.05 -4.20
N SER A 95 -17.58 51.99 -3.64
CA SER A 95 -17.60 51.78 -2.19
C SER A 95 -17.76 50.29 -1.86
N ASP A 96 -17.45 49.95 -0.61
CA ASP A 96 -17.59 48.58 -0.11
C ASP A 96 -19.04 48.10 -0.11
N GLN A 97 -19.96 48.96 0.34
CA GLN A 97 -21.39 48.69 0.32
C GLN A 97 -21.88 48.37 -1.10
N LEU A 98 -21.41 49.13 -2.10
CA LEU A 98 -21.75 48.89 -3.50
C LEU A 98 -21.13 47.60 -4.03
N ALA A 99 -19.94 47.21 -3.57
CA ALA A 99 -19.36 45.92 -3.92
C ALA A 99 -20.19 44.75 -3.40
N VAL A 100 -20.59 44.79 -2.12
CA VAL A 100 -21.44 43.77 -1.51
C VAL A 100 -22.78 43.67 -2.24
N GLU A 101 -23.42 44.80 -2.52
CA GLU A 101 -24.69 44.82 -3.26
C GLU A 101 -24.53 44.33 -4.71
N SER A 102 -23.38 44.57 -5.34
CA SER A 102 -23.17 44.22 -6.74
C SER A 102 -23.23 42.72 -7.01
N ILE A 103 -22.84 41.88 -6.03
CA ILE A 103 -22.70 40.43 -6.18
C ILE A 103 -24.00 39.78 -6.66
N GLU A 104 -25.13 40.12 -6.03
CA GLU A 104 -26.42 39.53 -6.38
C GLU A 104 -26.85 39.90 -7.81
N TYR A 105 -26.59 41.15 -8.22
CA TYR A 105 -26.99 41.64 -9.54
C TYR A 105 -26.05 41.13 -10.65
N LEU A 106 -24.75 41.04 -10.37
CA LEU A 106 -23.77 40.49 -11.29
C LEU A 106 -24.03 38.99 -11.50
N ASN A 107 -24.27 38.20 -10.44
CA ASN A 107 -24.61 36.78 -10.57
C ASN A 107 -25.92 36.50 -11.33
N LYS A 108 -26.85 37.46 -11.37
CA LYS A 108 -28.09 37.36 -12.17
C LYS A 108 -27.89 37.78 -13.63
N ASN A 109 -26.75 38.36 -13.99
CA ASN A 109 -26.50 38.80 -15.35
C ASN A 109 -26.17 37.59 -16.24
N PRO A 110 -26.83 37.43 -17.41
CA PRO A 110 -26.64 36.25 -18.27
C PRO A 110 -25.23 36.08 -18.82
N TRP A 111 -24.38 37.11 -18.77
CA TRP A 111 -23.01 37.09 -19.25
C TRP A 111 -21.96 36.83 -18.17
N VAL A 112 -22.38 36.88 -16.91
CA VAL A 112 -21.55 36.58 -15.74
C VAL A 112 -21.79 35.12 -15.38
N ASP A 113 -20.71 34.36 -15.26
CA ASP A 113 -20.73 32.97 -14.79
C ASP A 113 -20.86 32.97 -13.27
N CYS A 114 -20.00 33.75 -12.61
CA CYS A 114 -20.12 34.05 -11.20
C CYS A 114 -19.47 35.41 -10.86
N ALA A 115 -19.94 36.00 -9.76
CA ALA A 115 -19.36 37.16 -9.12
C ALA A 115 -19.33 36.94 -7.61
N GLU A 116 -18.25 37.34 -6.95
CA GLU A 116 -18.09 37.25 -5.50
C GLU A 116 -17.25 38.40 -4.97
N LEU A 117 -17.29 38.63 -3.66
CA LEU A 117 -16.40 39.59 -3.03
C LEU A 117 -14.97 39.04 -3.03
N ASN A 118 -13.98 39.93 -3.14
CA ASN A 118 -12.58 39.52 -2.98
C ASN A 118 -12.26 39.34 -1.49
N TYR A 119 -12.61 38.17 -0.97
CA TYR A 119 -12.40 37.84 0.44
C TYR A 119 -10.92 37.96 0.83
N ILE A 120 -10.66 38.50 2.02
CA ILE A 120 -9.34 38.55 2.61
C ILE A 120 -9.13 37.21 3.28
N MET A 121 -8.26 36.40 2.71
CA MET A 121 -7.68 35.26 3.41
C MET A 121 -6.51 35.77 4.25
N GLU A 122 -6.58 35.61 5.57
CA GLU A 122 -5.48 35.96 6.46
C GLU A 122 -4.35 34.93 6.30
N ASN A 123 -3.22 35.37 5.71
CA ASN A 123 -1.97 34.63 5.75
C ASN A 123 -1.33 34.80 7.13
N TYR A 124 -1.38 33.77 7.96
CA TYR A 124 -0.48 33.65 9.11
C TYR A 124 0.87 33.13 8.62
N THR A 125 1.76 34.05 8.21
CA THR A 125 3.17 33.72 8.00
C THR A 125 3.87 33.73 9.35
N VAL A 126 4.21 32.54 9.86
CA VAL A 126 5.24 32.40 10.90
C VAL A 126 6.51 31.94 10.22
N SER A 127 7.38 32.90 9.91
CA SER A 127 8.80 32.61 9.76
C SER A 127 9.38 32.45 11.17
N PHE A 128 9.55 31.20 11.63
CA PHE A 128 10.55 30.89 12.63
C PHE A 128 11.80 30.43 11.90
N SER A 129 12.87 31.21 12.01
CA SER A 129 14.21 30.64 11.96
C SER A 129 14.36 29.77 13.21
N ASP A 130 14.13 28.46 13.10
CA ASP A 130 14.41 27.54 14.20
C ASP A 130 15.94 27.31 14.29
N PRO A 131 16.60 27.66 15.42
CA PRO A 131 18.01 27.41 15.63
C PRO A 131 18.35 25.97 16.07
N TRP A 132 17.42 25.00 16.03
CA TRP A 132 17.67 23.64 16.50
C TRP A 132 17.30 22.54 15.50
N VAL A 133 17.74 22.67 14.25
CA VAL A 133 17.82 21.51 13.35
C VAL A 133 19.04 20.67 13.73
N THR A 134 18.82 19.61 14.53
CA THR A 134 19.51 18.30 14.47
C THR A 134 18.92 17.26 15.45
N ALA A 135 17.73 17.47 16.02
CA ALA A 135 17.12 16.45 16.89
C ALA A 135 16.12 15.60 16.10
N THR A 136 16.60 14.48 15.56
CA THR A 136 15.80 13.42 14.91
C THR A 136 14.95 12.64 15.92
N VAL A 137 15.19 12.86 17.21
CA VAL A 137 14.44 12.29 18.33
C VAL A 137 13.35 13.27 18.76
N PRO A 138 12.06 12.88 18.74
CA PRO A 138 10.95 13.68 19.23
C PRO A 138 11.14 14.16 20.68
N ASN A 139 10.68 15.38 20.99
CA ASN A 139 10.71 15.97 22.34
C ASN A 139 9.33 15.97 23.03
N ASP A 140 8.39 15.26 22.41
CA ASP A 140 6.97 15.19 22.70
C ASP A 140 6.75 14.32 23.96
N PRO A 141 6.02 14.80 25.00
CA PRO A 141 5.97 14.16 26.31
C PRO A 141 5.47 12.71 26.31
N TYR A 142 4.64 12.32 25.34
CA TYR A 142 4.06 10.97 25.27
C TYR A 142 4.87 9.98 24.43
N PHE A 143 5.85 10.45 23.64
CA PHE A 143 6.59 9.62 22.70
C PHE A 143 7.25 8.40 23.35
N PHE A 144 8.12 8.61 24.36
CA PHE A 144 8.92 7.52 24.95
C PHE A 144 8.12 6.49 25.75
N ASN A 145 7.04 6.91 26.42
CA ASN A 145 6.37 6.08 27.42
C ASN A 145 4.99 5.59 26.99
N SER A 146 4.43 6.17 25.92
CA SER A 146 3.04 5.91 25.54
C SER A 146 2.83 5.56 24.07
N GLN A 147 3.81 5.79 23.20
CA GLN A 147 3.72 5.50 21.76
C GLN A 147 4.68 4.37 21.33
N TRP A 148 4.54 3.21 21.98
CA TRP A 148 5.33 2.00 21.70
C TRP A 148 5.37 1.63 20.21
N TYR A 149 4.28 1.89 19.49
CA TYR A 149 4.10 1.51 18.11
C TYR A 149 5.08 2.22 17.17
N LEU A 150 5.52 3.43 17.50
CA LEU A 150 6.52 4.15 16.69
C LEU A 150 7.89 3.49 16.76
N ALA A 151 8.26 2.97 17.94
CA ALA A 151 9.49 2.19 18.09
C ALA A 151 9.36 0.82 17.39
N ARG A 152 8.18 0.19 17.42
CA ARG A 152 7.93 -1.11 16.78
C ARG A 152 8.10 -1.10 15.25
N ILE A 153 7.85 0.06 14.63
CA ILE A 153 7.99 0.27 13.18
C ILE A 153 9.30 1.02 12.84
N ASP A 154 10.24 1.14 13.78
CA ASP A 154 11.51 1.85 13.61
C ASP A 154 11.40 3.30 13.10
N ALA A 155 10.30 3.99 13.42
CA ALA A 155 10.10 5.40 13.08
C ALA A 155 11.27 6.31 13.52
N PRO A 156 11.87 6.15 14.72
CA PRO A 156 12.96 7.01 15.15
C PRO A 156 14.22 6.89 14.30
N ALA A 157 14.46 5.73 13.68
CA ALA A 157 15.56 5.55 12.75
C ALA A 157 15.22 6.15 11.37
N ALA A 158 13.96 6.04 10.92
CA ALA A 158 13.49 6.71 9.70
C ALA A 158 13.68 8.23 9.74
N TRP A 159 13.35 8.86 10.89
CA TRP A 159 13.48 10.30 11.08
C TRP A 159 14.92 10.80 11.18
N GLN A 160 15.91 9.90 11.27
CA GLN A 160 17.32 10.28 11.10
C GLN A 160 17.63 10.67 9.65
N THR A 161 16.82 10.20 8.71
CA THR A 161 16.99 10.40 7.27
C THR A 161 15.97 11.41 6.73
N GLN A 162 14.69 11.24 7.06
CA GLN A 162 13.60 12.05 6.53
C GLN A 162 12.59 12.40 7.62
N THR A 163 12.27 13.69 7.78
CA THR A 163 11.31 14.21 8.77
C THR A 163 10.06 14.81 8.15
N GLY A 164 9.83 14.57 6.86
CA GLY A 164 8.63 15.01 6.14
C GLY A 164 8.69 16.45 5.63
N ASP A 165 7.77 16.75 4.72
CA ASP A 165 7.53 18.06 4.12
C ASP A 165 6.02 18.31 4.07
N SER A 166 5.58 19.48 4.54
CA SER A 166 4.18 19.91 4.54
C SER A 166 3.56 19.97 3.13
N ALA A 167 4.38 19.98 2.08
CA ALA A 167 3.94 19.88 0.69
C ALA A 167 3.39 18.48 0.33
N ILE A 168 3.76 17.43 1.07
CA ILE A 168 3.14 16.11 0.93
C ILE A 168 1.97 16.03 1.89
N ILE A 169 0.75 15.91 1.35
CA ILE A 169 -0.48 16.00 2.12
C ILE A 169 -1.13 14.62 2.26
N VAL A 170 -1.44 14.22 3.49
CA VAL A 170 -2.26 13.05 3.80
C VAL A 170 -3.68 13.51 4.13
N ALA A 171 -4.64 13.08 3.33
CA ALA A 171 -6.06 13.28 3.59
C ALA A 171 -6.62 12.18 4.48
N ILE A 172 -7.29 12.58 5.56
CA ILE A 172 -8.01 11.68 6.47
C ILE A 172 -9.50 11.90 6.24
N ILE A 173 -10.15 10.92 5.62
CA ILE A 173 -11.60 10.94 5.38
C ILE A 173 -12.27 10.12 6.47
N ASP A 174 -12.92 10.80 7.41
CA ASP A 174 -13.44 10.19 8.64
C ASP A 174 -14.63 10.98 9.24
N ASP A 175 -14.91 10.83 10.53
CA ASP A 175 -15.99 11.49 11.26
C ASP A 175 -15.68 12.94 11.71
N GLY A 176 -14.44 13.40 11.47
CA GLY A 176 -14.02 14.78 11.70
C GLY A 176 -12.57 14.93 12.16
N CYS A 177 -12.01 16.12 11.96
CA CYS A 177 -10.67 16.51 12.38
C CYS A 177 -10.73 17.85 13.10
N GLU A 178 -10.39 17.92 14.39
CA GLU A 178 -10.22 19.19 15.09
C GLU A 178 -9.00 19.94 14.51
N MET A 179 -9.25 20.82 13.54
CA MET A 179 -8.19 21.56 12.83
C MET A 179 -7.34 22.42 13.78
N ASN A 180 -7.94 22.88 14.89
CA ASN A 180 -7.31 23.78 15.86
C ASN A 180 -6.70 23.03 17.06
N HIS A 181 -6.64 21.70 17.02
CA HIS A 181 -5.96 20.93 18.05
C HIS A 181 -4.50 21.42 18.18
N PRO A 182 -3.99 21.71 19.39
CA PRO A 182 -2.64 22.27 19.58
C PRO A 182 -1.50 21.46 18.96
N ASP A 183 -1.74 20.15 18.80
CA ASP A 183 -0.81 19.18 18.23
C ASP A 183 -1.06 18.84 16.74
N LEU A 184 -2.04 19.48 16.09
CA LEU A 184 -2.36 19.26 14.66
C LEU A 184 -2.23 20.54 13.83
N TYR A 185 -2.63 21.70 14.38
CA TYR A 185 -2.89 22.91 13.58
C TYR A 185 -1.74 23.41 12.70
N ARG A 186 -0.47 23.11 13.06
CA ARG A 186 0.68 23.53 12.25
C ARG A 186 0.91 22.68 11.01
N ASN A 187 0.46 21.43 11.05
CA ASN A 187 0.51 20.53 9.91
C ASN A 187 -0.80 20.56 9.11
N TYR A 188 -1.85 21.23 9.61
CA TYR A 188 -3.15 21.28 8.95
C TYR A 188 -3.12 22.20 7.72
N MET A 189 -3.41 21.63 6.55
CA MET A 189 -3.32 22.28 5.24
C MET A 189 -4.69 22.63 4.63
N GLY A 190 -5.78 22.18 5.25
CA GLY A 190 -7.15 22.42 4.80
C GLY A 190 -8.04 21.19 4.99
N GLY A 191 -9.30 21.33 4.61
CA GLY A 191 -10.29 20.28 4.83
C GLY A 191 -11.66 20.66 4.33
N TRP A 192 -12.62 19.76 4.54
CA TRP A 192 -14.03 20.05 4.26
C TRP A 192 -14.92 19.20 5.14
N ASP A 193 -16.06 19.76 5.54
CA ASP A 193 -17.12 19.06 6.23
C ASP A 193 -18.29 18.79 5.29
N PHE A 194 -18.49 17.54 4.89
CA PHE A 194 -19.63 17.13 4.06
C PHE A 194 -20.93 16.93 4.84
N VAL A 195 -20.88 16.90 6.17
CA VAL A 195 -22.06 16.78 7.05
C VAL A 195 -22.72 18.14 7.22
N ASP A 196 -21.92 19.14 7.59
CA ASP A 196 -22.40 20.50 7.86
C ASP A 196 -22.21 21.46 6.66
N ASN A 197 -21.49 21.00 5.62
CA ASN A 197 -21.25 21.68 4.36
C ASN A 197 -20.52 23.03 4.51
N ASP A 198 -19.40 22.99 5.23
CA ASP A 198 -18.48 24.10 5.43
C ASP A 198 -17.01 23.63 5.41
N ASP A 199 -16.07 24.53 5.65
CA ASP A 199 -14.63 24.26 5.68
C ASP A 199 -14.12 23.88 7.09
N ASP A 200 -15.02 23.63 8.06
CA ASP A 200 -14.68 23.25 9.42
C ASP A 200 -15.04 21.79 9.74
N PRO A 201 -14.14 20.81 9.44
CA PRO A 201 -14.39 19.41 9.77
C PRO A 201 -14.25 19.11 11.26
N THR A 202 -14.19 20.10 12.15
CA THR A 202 -14.10 19.88 13.59
C THR A 202 -15.34 19.14 14.08
N PRO A 203 -15.19 17.95 14.68
CA PRO A 203 -16.33 17.17 15.13
C PRO A 203 -17.06 17.88 16.29
N PRO A 204 -18.40 17.78 16.39
CA PRO A 204 -19.16 18.40 17.47
C PRO A 204 -18.86 17.74 18.83
N ALA A 205 -19.08 18.47 19.93
CA ALA A 205 -18.63 18.09 21.29
C ALA A 205 -19.22 16.82 21.90
N ASP A 206 -20.26 16.28 21.28
CA ASP A 206 -20.93 15.04 21.65
C ASP A 206 -20.82 13.93 20.59
N SER A 207 -19.93 14.11 19.61
CA SER A 207 -19.69 13.12 18.54
C SER A 207 -18.57 12.12 18.85
N ILE A 208 -18.33 11.22 17.89
CA ILE A 208 -17.25 10.24 17.91
C ILE A 208 -15.93 10.99 17.61
N TYR A 209 -14.87 10.61 18.33
CA TYR A 209 -13.58 11.32 18.32
C TYR A 209 -12.55 10.67 17.40
N HIS A 210 -13.02 9.89 16.42
CA HIS A 210 -12.21 8.89 15.75
C HIS A 210 -11.29 9.49 14.68
N GLY A 211 -11.80 10.38 13.84
CA GLY A 211 -11.04 11.02 12.77
C GLY A 211 -9.93 11.92 13.30
N THR A 212 -10.16 12.64 14.40
CA THR A 212 -9.12 13.47 15.03
C THR A 212 -8.01 12.58 15.59
N HIS A 213 -8.34 11.36 16.02
CA HIS A 213 -7.36 10.35 16.41
C HIS A 213 -6.57 9.81 15.22
N CYS A 214 -7.22 9.53 14.10
CA CYS A 214 -6.54 9.13 12.86
C CYS A 214 -5.61 10.25 12.34
N CYS A 215 -6.02 11.52 12.44
CA CYS A 215 -5.22 12.67 12.05
C CYS A 215 -3.91 12.77 12.83
N GLY A 216 -3.94 12.57 14.14
CA GLY A 216 -2.73 12.60 14.95
C GLY A 216 -1.74 11.48 14.63
N LEU A 217 -2.23 10.29 14.27
CA LEU A 217 -1.37 9.17 13.90
C LEU A 217 -0.62 9.44 12.60
N ALA A 218 -1.30 10.02 11.62
CA ALA A 218 -0.71 10.36 10.34
C ALA A 218 0.26 11.55 10.45
N ALA A 219 -0.17 12.64 11.09
CA ALA A 219 0.46 13.96 10.89
C ALA A 219 0.40 14.92 12.10
N ALA A 220 0.31 14.45 13.34
CA ALA A 220 0.59 15.31 14.50
C ALA A 220 1.96 16.00 14.39
N VAL A 221 2.06 17.21 14.95
CA VAL A 221 3.22 18.08 14.86
C VAL A 221 4.32 17.55 15.77
N THR A 222 5.23 16.74 15.23
CA THR A 222 6.32 16.18 16.02
C THR A 222 7.37 17.24 16.40
N HIS A 223 7.98 17.08 17.57
CA HIS A 223 9.08 17.90 18.11
C HIS A 223 8.64 19.31 18.56
N ASN A 224 7.41 19.44 19.06
CA ASN A 224 6.82 20.71 19.48
C ASN A 224 6.70 20.91 21.01
N TYR A 225 7.23 19.98 21.81
CA TYR A 225 7.13 19.88 23.28
C TYR A 225 5.71 19.61 23.82
N LEU A 226 4.78 19.17 22.99
CA LEU A 226 3.39 18.87 23.33
C LEU A 226 3.06 17.43 22.94
N GLY A 227 2.01 16.89 23.53
CA GLY A 227 1.33 15.69 23.03
C GLY A 227 2.21 14.54 22.55
N ILE A 228 1.96 14.17 21.30
CA ILE A 228 2.43 12.96 20.62
C ILE A 228 3.33 13.29 19.43
N ALA A 229 4.19 12.35 19.05
CA ALA A 229 4.84 12.36 17.75
C ALA A 229 3.99 11.61 16.71
N SER A 230 4.01 12.02 15.44
CA SER A 230 3.43 11.24 14.34
C SER A 230 4.51 10.64 13.44
N ILE A 231 4.17 9.53 12.77
CA ILE A 231 5.04 8.90 11.76
C ILE A 231 5.37 9.84 10.61
N GLY A 232 4.40 10.66 10.19
CA GLY A 232 4.56 11.65 9.14
C GLY A 232 5.39 12.86 9.54
N TYR A 233 5.59 13.08 10.84
CA TYR A 233 6.44 14.11 11.44
C TYR A 233 6.05 15.55 11.02
N ARG A 234 6.40 16.00 9.81
CA ARG A 234 6.06 17.32 9.24
C ARG A 234 5.23 17.29 7.95
N ILE A 235 4.69 16.14 7.56
CA ILE A 235 3.78 16.09 6.41
C ILE A 235 2.52 16.92 6.64
N GLY A 236 1.91 17.38 5.56
CA GLY A 236 0.65 18.10 5.57
C GLY A 236 -0.51 17.18 5.90
N LEU A 237 -1.49 17.71 6.61
CA LEU A 237 -2.72 17.04 7.02
C LEU A 237 -3.91 17.70 6.34
N MET A 238 -4.76 16.92 5.68
CA MET A 238 -6.06 17.35 5.20
C MET A 238 -7.17 16.58 5.94
N GLY A 239 -7.96 17.27 6.76
CA GLY A 239 -9.05 16.64 7.50
C GLY A 239 -10.37 16.74 6.73
N ILE A 240 -11.06 15.63 6.47
CA ILE A 240 -12.33 15.65 5.75
C ILE A 240 -13.37 14.90 6.57
N ARG A 241 -14.44 15.61 6.97
CA ARG A 241 -15.56 15.03 7.72
C ARG A 241 -16.64 14.55 6.75
N THR A 242 -17.11 13.33 6.95
CA THR A 242 -18.16 12.70 6.13
C THR A 242 -19.28 12.13 6.97
N GLY A 243 -20.44 11.91 6.33
CA GLY A 243 -21.50 11.11 6.91
C GLY A 243 -21.21 9.61 6.72
N ASP A 244 -22.09 8.76 7.27
CA ASP A 244 -21.96 7.31 7.12
C ASP A 244 -22.36 6.80 5.72
N ASP A 245 -22.89 7.67 4.85
CA ASP A 245 -23.37 7.32 3.52
C ASP A 245 -22.26 7.25 2.46
N ALA A 246 -22.45 6.40 1.46
CA ALA A 246 -21.46 6.19 0.40
C ALA A 246 -21.24 7.42 -0.51
N ALA A 247 -22.24 8.31 -0.63
CA ALA A 247 -22.13 9.45 -1.52
C ALA A 247 -21.22 10.53 -0.95
N SER A 248 -21.38 10.88 0.34
CA SER A 248 -20.47 11.83 1.01
C SER A 248 -19.02 11.33 1.02
N LYS A 249 -18.80 10.03 1.26
CA LYS A 249 -17.48 9.38 1.16
C LYS A 249 -16.89 9.44 -0.25
N GLY A 250 -17.69 9.15 -1.29
CA GLY A 250 -17.27 9.28 -2.68
C GLY A 250 -16.86 10.71 -3.06
N TYR A 251 -17.65 11.71 -2.64
CA TYR A 251 -17.31 13.12 -2.85
C TYR A 251 -16.05 13.55 -2.10
N ALA A 252 -15.86 13.07 -0.87
CA ALA A 252 -14.67 13.36 -0.07
C ALA A 252 -13.39 12.83 -0.72
N ILE A 253 -13.42 11.63 -1.30
CA ILE A 253 -12.27 11.06 -2.02
C ILE A 253 -11.92 11.91 -3.25
N TYR A 254 -12.93 12.33 -4.01
CA TYR A 254 -12.73 13.22 -5.15
C TYR A 254 -12.21 14.61 -4.72
N TYR A 255 -12.74 15.17 -3.64
CA TYR A 255 -12.26 16.42 -3.05
C TYR A 255 -10.81 16.32 -2.62
N ALA A 256 -10.39 15.23 -1.96
CA ALA A 256 -9.00 15.01 -1.58
C ALA A 256 -8.05 15.02 -2.79
N CYS A 257 -8.41 14.30 -3.88
CA CYS A 257 -7.61 14.27 -5.12
C CYS A 257 -7.51 15.64 -5.78
N THR A 258 -8.62 16.39 -5.86
CA THR A 258 -8.62 17.73 -6.47
C THR A 258 -8.06 18.83 -5.58
N SER A 259 -7.92 18.59 -4.27
CA SER A 259 -7.39 19.54 -3.29
C SER A 259 -5.93 19.30 -2.93
N GLY A 260 -5.23 18.43 -3.68
CA GLY A 260 -3.78 18.25 -3.58
C GLY A 260 -3.32 17.21 -2.57
N ALA A 261 -4.18 16.28 -2.15
CA ALA A 261 -3.73 15.14 -1.36
C ALA A 261 -2.76 14.26 -2.18
N ASN A 262 -1.78 13.67 -1.50
CA ASN A 262 -0.86 12.68 -2.06
C ASN A 262 -1.14 11.26 -1.54
N VAL A 263 -1.83 11.19 -0.40
CA VAL A 263 -2.27 9.94 0.23
C VAL A 263 -3.68 10.16 0.77
N ILE A 264 -4.55 9.17 0.64
CA ILE A 264 -5.90 9.17 1.23
C ILE A 264 -5.98 8.01 2.22
N SER A 265 -6.37 8.30 3.45
CA SER A 265 -6.63 7.31 4.51
C SER A 265 -8.13 7.20 4.77
N MET A 266 -8.63 5.97 4.81
CA MET A 266 -10.05 5.64 5.01
C MET A 266 -10.19 4.61 6.14
N SER A 267 -10.51 5.09 7.34
CA SER A 267 -10.63 4.24 8.53
C SER A 267 -12.07 3.81 8.80
N TRP A 268 -12.77 3.40 7.75
CA TRP A 268 -14.16 2.97 7.74
C TRP A 268 -14.35 1.86 6.71
N GLY A 269 -15.42 1.08 6.84
CA GLY A 269 -15.64 -0.07 5.97
C GLY A 269 -17.08 -0.57 5.93
N SER A 270 -17.39 -1.41 4.96
CA SER A 270 -18.64 -2.18 4.86
C SER A 270 -18.43 -3.47 4.05
N ASP A 271 -19.32 -4.44 4.20
CA ASP A 271 -19.37 -5.68 3.41
C ASP A 271 -19.89 -5.49 1.96
N MET A 272 -20.26 -4.26 1.58
CA MET A 272 -20.93 -3.95 0.32
C MET A 272 -20.06 -3.10 -0.62
N HIS A 273 -19.83 -3.62 -1.84
CA HIS A 273 -19.22 -2.88 -2.94
C HIS A 273 -20.11 -1.68 -3.34
N ASN A 274 -19.50 -0.50 -3.44
CA ASN A 274 -20.12 0.73 -3.92
C ASN A 274 -19.31 1.40 -5.04
N PHE A 275 -19.83 1.40 -6.27
CA PHE A 275 -19.17 2.06 -7.42
C PHE A 275 -18.91 3.57 -7.19
N ILE A 276 -19.76 4.25 -6.40
CA ILE A 276 -19.61 5.68 -6.10
C ILE A 276 -18.38 5.99 -5.23
N ILE A 277 -17.83 4.98 -4.55
CA ILE A 277 -16.59 5.05 -3.78
C ILE A 277 -15.41 4.57 -4.63
N GLU A 278 -15.58 3.45 -5.34
CA GLU A 278 -14.54 2.83 -6.17
C GLU A 278 -14.06 3.75 -7.32
N GLN A 279 -14.97 4.46 -8.00
CA GLN A 279 -14.63 5.30 -9.15
C GLN A 279 -13.74 6.51 -8.76
N PRO A 280 -14.05 7.29 -7.71
CA PRO A 280 -13.13 8.30 -7.17
C PRO A 280 -11.79 7.74 -6.71
N ILE A 281 -11.76 6.54 -6.10
CA ILE A 281 -10.51 5.88 -5.71
C ILE A 281 -9.65 5.58 -6.93
N THR A 282 -10.24 4.95 -7.94
CA THR A 282 -9.55 4.62 -9.19
C THR A 282 -9.01 5.88 -9.85
N HIS A 283 -9.78 6.97 -9.87
CA HIS A 283 -9.32 8.25 -10.38
C HIS A 283 -8.16 8.84 -9.55
N ALA A 284 -8.25 8.78 -8.22
CA ALA A 284 -7.20 9.26 -7.34
C ALA A 284 -5.87 8.52 -7.61
N VAL A 285 -5.91 7.20 -7.75
CA VAL A 285 -4.71 6.41 -8.01
C VAL A 285 -4.20 6.60 -9.45
N ASP A 286 -5.04 6.31 -10.45
CA ASP A 286 -4.61 6.20 -11.84
C ASP A 286 -4.38 7.57 -12.52
N ASN A 287 -5.02 8.65 -12.03
CA ASN A 287 -4.92 9.99 -12.63
C ASN A 287 -4.28 11.05 -11.73
N CYS A 288 -4.42 10.95 -10.41
CA CYS A 288 -3.81 11.88 -9.46
C CYS A 288 -2.49 11.34 -8.85
N ASP A 289 -2.09 10.08 -9.12
CA ASP A 289 -0.93 9.43 -8.49
C ASP A 289 -1.03 9.39 -6.95
N ILE A 290 -2.23 9.15 -6.42
CA ILE A 290 -2.48 9.12 -4.96
C ILE A 290 -2.44 7.69 -4.45
N VAL A 291 -1.83 7.47 -3.30
CA VAL A 291 -1.94 6.17 -2.61
C VAL A 291 -3.19 6.18 -1.73
N CYS A 292 -4.12 5.26 -1.97
CA CYS A 292 -5.31 5.07 -1.13
C CYS A 292 -5.05 3.95 -0.13
N VAL A 293 -5.30 4.20 1.15
CA VAL A 293 -5.06 3.28 2.27
C VAL A 293 -6.35 3.12 3.05
N ALA A 294 -6.75 1.89 3.37
CA ALA A 294 -7.97 1.64 4.14
C ALA A 294 -7.81 0.55 5.21
N ALA A 295 -8.61 0.68 6.26
CA ALA A 295 -8.67 -0.30 7.34
C ALA A 295 -9.33 -1.60 6.88
N ALA A 296 -8.72 -2.74 7.20
CA ALA A 296 -9.21 -4.06 6.78
C ALA A 296 -10.51 -4.51 7.46
N GLY A 297 -10.88 -3.95 8.60
CA GLY A 297 -12.05 -4.40 9.38
C GLY A 297 -11.69 -4.95 10.77
N ASN A 298 -12.70 -5.14 11.62
CA ASN A 298 -12.51 -5.43 13.05
C ASN A 298 -13.40 -6.60 13.53
N ASP A 299 -13.70 -7.55 12.65
CA ASP A 299 -14.68 -8.61 12.89
C ASP A 299 -14.05 -10.01 13.11
N ASP A 300 -12.71 -10.11 13.09
CA ASP A 300 -11.95 -11.38 13.22
C ASP A 300 -12.36 -12.45 12.18
N ASP A 301 -12.62 -12.01 10.95
CA ASP A 301 -12.98 -12.88 9.83
C ASP A 301 -12.10 -12.61 8.60
N SER A 302 -12.42 -13.31 7.50
CA SER A 302 -11.78 -13.12 6.20
C SER A 302 -12.68 -12.59 5.10
N LEU A 303 -13.80 -11.97 5.49
CA LEU A 303 -14.75 -11.42 4.55
C LEU A 303 -14.24 -10.11 3.96
N ALA A 304 -14.55 -9.90 2.67
CA ALA A 304 -14.21 -8.66 1.99
C ALA A 304 -14.81 -7.45 2.71
N ASN A 305 -13.97 -6.44 2.96
CA ASN A 305 -14.38 -5.18 3.56
C ASN A 305 -14.00 -4.01 2.65
N TYR A 306 -14.99 -3.26 2.18
CA TYR A 306 -14.81 -2.14 1.26
C TYR A 306 -14.75 -0.81 2.03
N PRO A 307 -13.77 0.06 1.76
CA PRO A 307 -13.02 0.14 0.51
C PRO A 307 -11.71 -0.64 0.47
N ALA A 308 -11.27 -1.26 1.57
CA ALA A 308 -9.98 -1.95 1.63
C ALA A 308 -9.84 -3.08 0.59
N PHE A 309 -10.92 -3.79 0.27
CA PHE A 309 -10.92 -4.87 -0.72
C PHE A 309 -10.86 -4.40 -2.19
N TYR A 310 -10.87 -3.08 -2.47
CA TYR A 310 -10.75 -2.60 -3.86
C TYR A 310 -9.32 -2.75 -4.39
N ASP A 311 -9.17 -3.13 -5.67
CA ASP A 311 -7.89 -3.28 -6.38
C ASP A 311 -6.92 -2.08 -6.29
N ARG A 312 -7.43 -0.87 -6.03
CA ARG A 312 -6.66 0.38 -5.97
C ARG A 312 -6.56 0.94 -4.56
N VAL A 313 -6.72 0.08 -3.57
CA VAL A 313 -6.63 0.44 -2.15
C VAL A 313 -5.70 -0.53 -1.47
N MET A 314 -4.77 0.02 -0.70
CA MET A 314 -3.94 -0.76 0.21
C MET A 314 -4.75 -1.12 1.46
N ALA A 315 -5.06 -2.40 1.60
CA ALA A 315 -5.73 -2.97 2.77
C ALA A 315 -4.76 -3.14 3.94
N VAL A 316 -5.05 -2.48 5.06
CA VAL A 316 -4.19 -2.49 6.25
C VAL A 316 -4.84 -3.25 7.40
N ALA A 317 -4.25 -4.39 7.75
CA ALA A 317 -4.59 -5.16 8.95
C ALA A 317 -3.89 -4.61 10.20
N ALA A 318 -4.36 -5.02 11.37
CA ALA A 318 -3.84 -4.56 12.66
C ALA A 318 -2.99 -5.63 13.34
N SER A 319 -1.81 -5.23 13.81
CA SER A 319 -1.02 -6.01 14.77
C SER A 319 -1.10 -5.47 16.19
N ASP A 320 -0.81 -6.35 17.13
CA ASP A 320 -0.77 -6.06 18.55
C ASP A 320 0.63 -5.71 19.07
N TYR A 321 0.72 -5.45 20.37
CA TYR A 321 1.97 -5.11 21.05
C TYR A 321 3.05 -6.21 20.93
N TYR A 322 2.61 -7.47 20.88
CA TYR A 322 3.44 -8.66 20.76
C TYR A 322 3.71 -9.05 19.30
N ASP A 323 3.36 -8.16 18.37
CA ASP A 323 3.58 -8.37 16.95
C ASP A 323 2.82 -9.59 16.40
N GLN A 324 1.60 -9.79 16.93
CA GLN A 324 0.63 -10.77 16.45
C GLN A 324 -0.51 -10.05 15.73
N LYS A 325 -1.30 -10.78 14.93
CA LYS A 325 -2.60 -10.27 14.48
C LYS A 325 -3.40 -9.81 15.70
N ALA A 326 -3.87 -8.57 15.69
CA ALA A 326 -4.79 -8.09 16.72
C ALA A 326 -6.03 -9.01 16.74
N SER A 327 -6.54 -9.35 17.91
CA SER A 327 -7.58 -10.39 18.01
C SER A 327 -8.85 -10.05 17.22
N PHE A 328 -9.12 -8.76 16.98
CA PHE A 328 -10.25 -8.30 16.18
C PHE A 328 -9.94 -8.13 14.68
N SER A 329 -8.67 -8.06 14.26
CA SER A 329 -8.35 -7.67 12.88
C SER A 329 -8.94 -8.67 11.90
N THR A 330 -9.67 -8.17 10.90
CA THR A 330 -9.99 -8.93 9.68
C THR A 330 -8.67 -9.28 8.97
N TYR A 331 -8.62 -10.45 8.32
CA TYR A 331 -7.44 -11.06 7.72
C TYR A 331 -7.79 -11.77 6.42
N GLY A 332 -6.83 -12.09 5.56
CA GLY A 332 -7.05 -12.87 4.34
C GLY A 332 -6.02 -12.57 3.26
N TYR A 333 -6.08 -13.34 2.18
CA TYR A 333 -5.19 -13.18 1.01
C TYR A 333 -5.24 -11.79 0.35
N TRP A 334 -6.28 -11.01 0.65
CA TRP A 334 -6.50 -9.66 0.11
C TRP A 334 -5.91 -8.56 0.99
N ILE A 335 -5.35 -8.90 2.15
CA ILE A 335 -4.61 -7.95 2.98
C ILE A 335 -3.27 -7.67 2.32
N ASP A 336 -2.97 -6.39 2.10
CA ASP A 336 -1.70 -5.96 1.54
C ASP A 336 -0.59 -5.90 2.58
N ILE A 337 -0.89 -5.34 3.75
CA ILE A 337 0.10 -5.07 4.78
C ILE A 337 -0.52 -4.98 6.18
N THR A 338 0.32 -5.07 7.20
CA THR A 338 -0.08 -4.92 8.60
C THR A 338 0.60 -3.71 9.24
N ALA A 339 -0.08 -3.03 10.15
CA ALA A 339 0.53 -2.02 11.01
C ALA A 339 0.00 -2.12 12.45
N PRO A 340 0.72 -1.59 13.45
CA PRO A 340 0.24 -1.57 14.84
C PRO A 340 -1.14 -0.93 14.98
N GLY A 341 -2.07 -1.63 15.61
CA GLY A 341 -3.46 -1.19 15.77
C GLY A 341 -4.18 -1.64 17.05
N ASP A 342 -3.59 -2.49 17.91
CA ASP A 342 -4.29 -3.05 19.08
C ASP A 342 -4.04 -2.33 20.41
N SER A 343 -4.90 -2.62 21.40
CA SER A 343 -4.78 -2.37 22.83
C SER A 343 -4.61 -3.65 23.65
N VAL A 344 -3.45 -4.29 23.58
CA VAL A 344 -3.12 -5.36 24.54
C VAL A 344 -2.67 -4.75 25.87
N GLY A 345 -3.27 -5.18 26.98
CA GLY A 345 -2.88 -4.76 28.34
C GLY A 345 -3.11 -3.27 28.67
N GLY A 346 -4.01 -2.58 27.94
CA GLY A 346 -4.28 -1.15 28.13
C GLY A 346 -3.26 -0.23 27.44
N VAL A 347 -2.36 -0.80 26.62
CA VAL A 347 -1.25 -0.12 25.95
C VAL A 347 -1.65 0.43 24.57
N GLY A 348 -2.96 0.55 24.27
CA GLY A 348 -3.51 0.92 22.96
C GLY A 348 -2.87 2.13 22.27
N ILE A 349 -3.20 2.30 20.99
CA ILE A 349 -2.59 3.32 20.13
C ILE A 349 -3.01 4.70 20.62
N LEU A 350 -2.09 5.45 21.25
CA LEU A 350 -2.34 6.80 21.75
C LEU A 350 -2.28 7.80 20.61
N SER A 351 -3.30 8.66 20.49
CA SER A 351 -3.30 9.80 19.57
C SER A 351 -4.16 10.97 20.10
N THR A 352 -4.20 12.05 19.33
CA THR A 352 -5.04 13.23 19.56
C THR A 352 -6.53 12.88 19.57
N VAL A 353 -7.33 13.60 20.34
CA VAL A 353 -8.80 13.63 20.25
C VAL A 353 -9.26 15.07 20.44
N PRO A 354 -10.51 15.42 20.08
CA PRO A 354 -10.96 16.80 20.15
C PRO A 354 -10.81 17.43 21.54
N TYR A 355 -10.76 18.76 21.56
CA TYR A 355 -10.58 19.61 22.73
C TYR A 355 -9.16 19.58 23.31
N GLY A 356 -8.17 19.35 22.45
CA GLY A 356 -6.76 19.36 22.84
C GLY A 356 -6.34 18.20 23.75
N ASP A 357 -7.06 17.09 23.70
CA ASP A 357 -6.86 15.93 24.58
C ASP A 357 -6.29 14.73 23.80
N TYR A 358 -5.94 13.64 24.52
CA TYR A 358 -5.30 12.47 23.94
C TYR A 358 -5.90 11.19 24.51
N LYS A 359 -6.19 10.21 23.65
CA LYS A 359 -6.77 8.93 24.06
C LYS A 359 -6.13 7.76 23.34
N ARG A 360 -6.28 6.58 23.93
CA ARG A 360 -5.86 5.31 23.33
C ARG A 360 -7.05 4.63 22.67
N TYR A 361 -6.91 4.29 21.40
CA TYR A 361 -7.86 3.45 20.68
C TYR A 361 -7.19 2.18 20.15
N ALA A 362 -8.04 1.27 19.67
CA ALA A 362 -7.65 0.04 19.01
C ALA A 362 -8.57 -0.20 17.82
N GLY A 363 -7.99 -0.69 16.73
CA GLY A 363 -8.69 -0.97 15.47
C GLY A 363 -7.71 -0.99 14.30
N THR A 364 -8.11 -1.66 13.21
CA THR A 364 -7.49 -1.45 11.88
C THR A 364 -7.57 0.01 11.45
N SER A 365 -8.54 0.75 11.99
CA SER A 365 -8.68 2.21 11.88
C SER A 365 -7.51 3.03 12.44
N MET A 366 -6.69 2.46 13.32
CA MET A 366 -5.45 3.08 13.82
C MET A 366 -4.25 2.67 12.96
N ALA A 367 -4.27 1.43 12.44
CA ALA A 367 -3.23 0.90 11.56
C ALA A 367 -3.20 1.64 10.21
N ALA A 368 -4.36 1.89 9.59
CA ALA A 368 -4.47 2.58 8.31
C ALA A 368 -3.85 4.00 8.27
N PRO A 369 -4.17 4.94 9.19
CA PRO A 369 -3.59 6.29 9.16
C PRO A 369 -2.11 6.30 9.56
N LEU A 370 -1.68 5.34 10.38
CA LEU A 370 -0.25 5.14 10.67
C LEU A 370 0.50 4.74 9.40
N THR A 371 -0.05 3.80 8.62
CA THR A 371 0.51 3.45 7.29
C THR A 371 0.45 4.64 6.33
N ALA A 372 -0.66 5.38 6.26
CA ALA A 372 -0.81 6.53 5.38
C ALA A 372 0.22 7.65 5.69
N GLY A 373 0.49 7.90 6.98
CA GLY A 373 1.54 8.83 7.39
C GLY A 373 2.94 8.37 6.97
N LEU A 374 3.23 7.07 7.06
CA LEU A 374 4.49 6.52 6.54
C LEU A 374 4.59 6.67 5.03
N VAL A 375 3.53 6.37 4.27
CA VAL A 375 3.48 6.59 2.82
C VAL A 375 3.76 8.07 2.49
N GLY A 376 3.19 9.01 3.24
CA GLY A 376 3.52 10.43 3.11
C GLY A 376 5.01 10.73 3.34
N LEU A 377 5.61 10.13 4.37
CA LEU A 377 7.03 10.26 4.66
C LEU A 377 7.91 9.67 3.53
N ILE A 378 7.53 8.51 2.98
CA ILE A 378 8.20 7.88 1.84
C ILE A 378 8.14 8.79 0.62
N ARG A 379 6.99 9.39 0.31
CA ARG A 379 6.85 10.36 -0.79
C ARG A 379 7.73 11.60 -0.61
N CYS A 380 8.01 12.02 0.62
CA CYS A 380 8.98 13.10 0.88
C CYS A 380 10.40 12.68 0.50
N GLN A 381 10.76 11.42 0.77
CA GLN A 381 12.07 10.86 0.45
C GLN A 381 12.24 10.56 -1.05
N TYR A 382 11.18 10.06 -1.69
CA TYR A 382 11.17 9.61 -3.07
C TYR A 382 10.11 10.37 -3.89
N PRO A 383 10.25 11.70 -4.07
CA PRO A 383 9.21 12.53 -4.67
C PRO A 383 8.97 12.27 -6.17
N SER A 384 9.86 11.52 -6.83
CA SER A 384 9.71 11.11 -8.23
C SER A 384 9.07 9.75 -8.43
N GLU A 385 8.86 8.98 -7.35
CA GLU A 385 8.21 7.67 -7.42
C GLU A 385 6.71 7.82 -7.55
N ASN A 386 6.14 7.00 -8.44
CA ASN A 386 4.68 6.89 -8.57
C ASN A 386 4.10 6.02 -7.44
N TRP A 387 2.78 5.97 -7.35
CA TRP A 387 2.06 5.22 -6.34
C TRP A 387 2.47 3.73 -6.31
N GLU A 388 2.67 3.07 -7.46
CA GLU A 388 3.08 1.66 -7.54
C GLU A 388 4.44 1.45 -6.87
N GLN A 389 5.42 2.29 -7.21
CA GLN A 389 6.78 2.23 -6.65
C GLN A 389 6.78 2.49 -5.15
N ILE A 390 5.97 3.45 -4.68
CA ILE A 390 5.81 3.75 -3.26
C ILE A 390 5.21 2.56 -2.50
N ILE A 391 4.20 1.90 -3.08
CA ILE A 391 3.58 0.69 -2.51
C ILE A 391 4.59 -0.46 -2.46
N THR A 392 5.28 -0.74 -3.57
CA THR A 392 6.30 -1.80 -3.64
C THR A 392 7.40 -1.57 -2.59
N ARG A 393 7.83 -0.32 -2.42
CA ARG A 393 8.82 0.05 -1.40
C ARG A 393 8.34 -0.26 0.01
N LEU A 394 7.08 0.05 0.30
CA LEU A 394 6.48 -0.28 1.58
C LEU A 394 6.44 -1.79 1.81
N TYR A 395 6.05 -2.58 0.80
CA TYR A 395 5.95 -4.04 0.90
C TYR A 395 7.32 -4.69 1.10
N ASN A 396 8.32 -4.28 0.32
CA ASN A 396 9.69 -4.81 0.43
C ASN A 396 10.36 -4.45 1.76
N SER A 397 9.87 -3.41 2.44
CA SER A 397 10.34 -3.01 3.76
C SER A 397 9.57 -3.67 4.91
N ALA A 398 8.50 -4.41 4.62
CA ALA A 398 7.67 -5.00 5.67
C ALA A 398 8.45 -6.09 6.42
N VAL A 399 8.29 -6.12 7.75
CA VAL A 399 8.94 -7.08 8.63
C VAL A 399 7.99 -8.24 8.93
N PRO A 400 8.41 -9.50 8.73
CA PRO A 400 7.63 -10.68 9.10
C PRO A 400 7.19 -10.68 10.57
N MET A 401 5.93 -11.03 10.82
CA MET A 401 5.40 -11.23 12.18
C MET A 401 5.60 -12.69 12.60
N SER A 402 6.84 -13.09 12.90
CA SER A 402 7.30 -14.49 12.86
C SER A 402 6.51 -15.51 13.71
N SER A 403 5.89 -15.08 14.82
CA SER A 403 5.04 -15.95 15.65
C SER A 403 3.54 -15.87 15.31
N CYS A 404 3.17 -15.11 14.30
CA CYS A 404 1.79 -14.92 13.86
C CYS A 404 1.36 -16.01 12.89
N TYR A 405 0.47 -16.89 13.36
CA TYR A 405 -0.14 -17.94 12.56
C TYR A 405 -0.75 -17.43 11.25
N TYR A 406 -1.49 -16.32 11.30
CA TYR A 406 -2.16 -15.74 10.13
C TYR A 406 -1.16 -15.17 9.11
N TYR A 407 -0.07 -14.58 9.55
CA TYR A 407 1.00 -14.16 8.64
C TYR A 407 1.65 -15.36 7.94
N ASN A 408 1.93 -16.43 8.68
CA ASN A 408 2.51 -17.65 8.11
C ASN A 408 1.58 -18.36 7.12
N ASN A 409 0.29 -18.05 7.14
CA ASN A 409 -0.69 -18.51 6.15
C ASN A 409 -0.89 -17.52 4.98
N GLY A 410 -0.23 -16.37 4.98
CA GLY A 410 -0.39 -15.31 3.98
C GLY A 410 -1.57 -14.36 4.22
N ASP A 411 -2.29 -14.49 5.33
CA ASP A 411 -3.53 -13.74 5.60
C ASP A 411 -3.29 -12.32 6.17
N MET A 412 -2.04 -11.92 6.40
CA MET A 412 -1.67 -10.63 6.99
C MET A 412 -0.80 -9.76 6.07
N GLY A 413 -0.80 -10.07 4.77
CA GLY A 413 -0.05 -9.36 3.75
C GLY A 413 1.47 -9.47 3.91
N ALA A 414 2.19 -8.48 3.39
CA ALA A 414 3.66 -8.45 3.36
C ALA A 414 4.33 -8.50 4.74
N GLY A 415 3.59 -8.24 5.82
CA GLY A 415 4.08 -8.17 7.19
C GLY A 415 3.81 -6.81 7.83
N ARG A 416 4.50 -6.52 8.92
CA ARG A 416 4.37 -5.23 9.63
C ARG A 416 5.15 -4.14 8.90
N ILE A 417 4.59 -2.94 8.73
CA ILE A 417 5.34 -1.78 8.21
C ILE A 417 6.64 -1.52 9.01
N ASN A 418 7.73 -1.19 8.30
CA ASN A 418 8.96 -0.68 8.89
C ASN A 418 9.35 0.65 8.24
N ALA A 419 9.34 1.71 9.02
CA ALA A 419 9.61 3.06 8.55
C ALA A 419 11.08 3.27 8.19
N ALA A 420 12.01 2.73 8.98
CA ALA A 420 13.44 2.93 8.74
C ALA A 420 13.85 2.24 7.44
N ASP A 421 13.38 1.03 7.24
CA ASP A 421 13.61 0.29 6.02
C ASP A 421 12.91 0.99 4.85
N ALA A 422 11.63 1.35 4.95
CA ALA A 422 10.94 2.04 3.86
C ALA A 422 11.64 3.34 3.41
N ILE A 423 12.16 4.13 4.36
CA ILE A 423 12.83 5.41 4.06
C ILE A 423 14.26 5.22 3.55
N ASN A 424 15.06 4.33 4.14
CA ASN A 424 16.46 4.17 3.78
C ASN A 424 16.68 3.30 2.52
N GLY A 425 15.59 2.81 1.92
CA GLY A 425 15.65 1.94 0.75
C GLY A 425 15.68 0.46 1.09
N GLY A 426 15.28 0.13 2.31
CA GLY A 426 15.63 -1.08 3.04
C GLY A 426 17.12 -1.07 3.31
N SER A 427 17.58 -1.76 4.36
CA SER A 427 18.57 -2.77 3.99
C SER A 427 17.89 -3.56 2.87
N GLY A 428 18.28 -3.34 1.62
CA GLY A 428 17.97 -4.30 0.57
C GLY A 428 18.48 -5.63 1.09
N LEU A 429 17.60 -6.41 1.73
CA LEU A 429 17.69 -7.85 1.66
C LEU A 429 17.20 -8.14 0.25
N ASP A 430 18.05 -7.80 -0.71
CA ASP A 430 18.02 -8.28 -2.07
C ASP A 430 18.36 -9.78 -1.97
N SER A 431 17.41 -10.58 -1.47
CA SER A 431 17.58 -12.00 -1.27
C SER A 431 16.37 -12.73 -1.84
N ASP A 432 16.54 -13.34 -3.01
CA ASP A 432 15.65 -14.39 -3.50
C ASP A 432 15.78 -15.57 -2.53
N THR A 433 14.72 -15.94 -1.84
CA THR A 433 14.70 -17.21 -1.12
C THR A 433 14.25 -18.29 -2.09
N ILE A 434 15.14 -19.20 -2.49
CA ILE A 434 14.74 -20.43 -3.19
C ILE A 434 14.44 -21.48 -2.12
N THR A 435 13.19 -21.49 -1.64
CA THR A 435 12.69 -22.58 -0.79
C THR A 435 11.85 -23.54 -1.63
N TYR A 436 12.29 -24.79 -1.75
CA TYR A 436 11.51 -25.81 -2.44
C TYR A 436 10.48 -26.44 -1.48
N TRP A 437 9.20 -26.25 -1.79
CA TRP A 437 8.08 -26.99 -1.23
C TRP A 437 7.30 -27.58 -2.39
N ASP A 438 7.61 -28.81 -2.82
CA ASP A 438 6.67 -29.50 -3.70
C ASP A 438 6.53 -30.99 -3.42
N TRP A 439 5.27 -31.38 -3.27
CA TRP A 439 4.77 -32.75 -3.30
C TRP A 439 4.37 -33.07 -4.74
N ASN A 440 5.29 -32.99 -5.71
CA ASN A 440 5.30 -33.83 -6.91
C ASN A 440 6.49 -33.46 -7.81
N GLY A 441 7.54 -34.29 -7.74
CA GLY A 441 8.59 -34.34 -8.75
C GLY A 441 9.88 -33.61 -8.37
N ILE A 442 10.76 -34.27 -7.59
CA ILE A 442 12.20 -34.47 -7.81
C ILE A 442 12.83 -35.17 -6.58
N ASP A 443 13.80 -36.03 -6.89
CA ASP A 443 14.89 -36.66 -6.12
C ASP A 443 15.11 -36.29 -4.63
N SER A 444 14.65 -37.12 -3.67
CA SER A 444 15.27 -37.23 -2.32
C SER A 444 15.37 -38.69 -1.78
N SER A 445 16.58 -39.20 -1.48
CA SER A 445 16.85 -40.29 -0.49
C SER A 445 18.37 -40.53 -0.31
N VAL A 446 19.00 -41.05 0.76
CA VAL A 446 18.69 -41.50 2.14
C VAL A 446 20.04 -41.66 2.92
N ASN A 447 19.96 -41.61 4.26
CA ASN A 447 20.82 -42.13 5.35
C ASN A 447 22.09 -42.99 5.06
N PHE A 448 23.19 -42.71 5.80
CA PHE A 448 24.40 -43.54 5.88
C PHE A 448 24.56 -44.26 7.22
N GLY A 449 24.79 -45.59 7.18
CA GLY A 449 25.64 -46.30 8.16
C GLY A 449 27.09 -46.30 7.63
N ASP A 450 28.16 -46.36 8.42
CA ASP A 450 28.30 -47.16 9.64
C ASP A 450 29.33 -46.53 10.61
N SER A 451 28.87 -45.60 11.45
CA SER A 451 29.11 -45.64 12.90
C SER A 451 27.88 -44.97 13.50
N SER A 452 27.26 -45.57 14.50
CA SER A 452 25.90 -45.35 15.05
C SER A 452 25.52 -43.92 15.49
N VAL A 453 25.82 -42.88 14.72
CA VAL A 453 25.73 -41.50 15.20
C VAL A 453 25.36 -40.45 14.13
N TRP A 454 25.41 -40.65 12.79
CA TRP A 454 25.15 -39.56 11.81
C TRP A 454 23.92 -39.76 10.89
N MET A 455 23.16 -38.69 10.62
CA MET A 455 22.00 -38.60 9.71
C MET A 455 22.09 -37.33 8.84
N GLY A 456 21.84 -37.40 7.53
CA GLY A 456 21.87 -36.23 6.65
C GLY A 456 20.82 -36.21 5.54
N MET A 457 20.60 -35.03 4.98
CA MET A 457 19.59 -34.65 3.99
C MET A 457 20.25 -33.84 2.87
N GLY A 458 19.79 -33.93 1.63
CA GLY A 458 20.31 -33.08 0.56
C GLY A 458 19.39 -32.94 -0.64
N VAL A 459 19.62 -31.89 -1.42
CA VAL A 459 18.85 -31.52 -2.62
C VAL A 459 19.82 -31.24 -3.78
N ARG A 460 19.42 -31.68 -4.97
CA ARG A 460 20.08 -31.37 -6.24
C ARG A 460 19.30 -30.28 -6.96
N PHE A 461 19.99 -29.25 -7.41
CA PHE A 461 19.46 -28.17 -8.22
C PHE A 461 20.01 -28.31 -9.63
N THR A 462 19.16 -28.67 -10.56
CA THR A 462 19.52 -28.92 -11.94
C THR A 462 20.01 -27.67 -12.66
N GLN A 463 20.76 -27.86 -13.75
CA GLN A 463 21.16 -26.75 -14.61
C GLN A 463 19.98 -25.87 -15.08
N LEU A 464 18.79 -26.45 -15.28
CA LEU A 464 17.59 -25.70 -15.66
C LEU A 464 17.14 -24.75 -14.54
N GLU A 465 17.11 -25.25 -13.31
CA GLU A 465 16.71 -24.50 -12.10
C GLU A 465 17.74 -23.43 -11.72
N LEU A 466 19.03 -23.68 -11.99
CA LEU A 466 20.10 -22.73 -11.73
C LEU A 466 20.27 -21.68 -12.83
N SER A 467 19.80 -21.96 -14.05
CA SER A 467 20.00 -21.07 -15.21
C SER A 467 19.49 -19.63 -15.03
N PRO A 468 18.36 -19.36 -14.34
CA PRO A 468 17.92 -17.99 -14.05
C PRO A 468 18.80 -17.27 -13.02
N HIS A 469 19.65 -18.02 -12.31
CA HIS A 469 20.50 -17.55 -11.22
C HIS A 469 22.00 -17.57 -11.57
N TYR A 470 22.35 -17.73 -12.86
CA TYR A 470 23.72 -17.70 -13.34
C TYR A 470 24.45 -16.40 -12.93
N GLN A 471 25.66 -16.54 -12.38
CA GLN A 471 26.50 -15.46 -11.79
C GLN A 471 25.96 -14.84 -10.48
N LYS A 472 24.87 -15.36 -9.90
CA LYS A 472 24.43 -14.99 -8.55
C LYS A 472 25.19 -15.81 -7.49
N ASN A 473 25.10 -15.40 -6.22
CA ASN A 473 25.74 -16.11 -5.11
C ASN A 473 24.71 -16.70 -4.15
N ILE A 474 24.99 -17.90 -3.65
CA ILE A 474 24.28 -18.51 -2.53
C ILE A 474 24.88 -17.96 -1.25
N GLU A 475 24.02 -17.42 -0.39
CA GLU A 475 24.44 -16.76 0.86
C GLU A 475 23.88 -17.43 2.10
N GLN A 476 22.78 -18.19 1.99
CA GLN A 476 22.21 -18.91 3.14
C GLN A 476 21.64 -20.27 2.75
N VAL A 477 21.62 -21.20 3.69
CA VAL A 477 20.97 -22.52 3.56
C VAL A 477 19.88 -22.66 4.61
N ILE A 478 18.69 -23.12 4.21
CA ILE A 478 17.51 -23.24 5.06
C ILE A 478 17.02 -24.70 5.12
N PHE A 479 16.67 -25.20 6.30
CA PHE A 479 16.16 -26.56 6.51
C PHE A 479 15.28 -26.67 7.76
N GLN A 480 14.48 -27.75 7.85
CA GLN A 480 13.53 -27.98 8.95
C GLN A 480 13.88 -29.23 9.78
N LEU A 481 13.68 -29.19 11.11
CA LEU A 481 13.82 -30.34 12.02
C LEU A 481 12.49 -30.68 12.73
N ALA A 482 12.37 -31.92 13.21
CA ALA A 482 11.23 -32.37 13.99
C ALA A 482 11.24 -31.81 15.42
N PRO A 483 10.07 -31.49 16.00
CA PRO A 483 9.95 -31.05 17.39
C PRO A 483 10.54 -32.07 18.39
N GLY A 484 11.32 -31.59 19.36
CA GLY A 484 11.82 -32.40 20.48
C GLY A 484 13.10 -33.21 20.21
N THR A 485 13.88 -32.85 19.20
CA THR A 485 15.09 -33.59 18.82
C THR A 485 16.34 -33.08 19.53
N ASN A 486 16.98 -33.94 20.32
CA ASN A 486 18.29 -33.67 20.93
C ASN A 486 19.38 -33.91 19.89
N LEU A 487 19.78 -32.86 19.19
CA LEU A 487 20.97 -32.91 18.36
C LEU A 487 22.21 -32.96 19.26
N LEU A 488 23.10 -33.92 19.00
CA LEU A 488 24.48 -33.82 19.50
C LEU A 488 25.16 -32.68 18.71
N GLN A 489 26.11 -31.97 19.34
CA GLN A 489 26.61 -30.65 18.93
C GLN A 489 27.38 -30.58 17.59
N ASP A 490 27.29 -31.63 16.77
CA ASP A 490 28.10 -31.82 15.57
C ASP A 490 27.16 -31.84 14.35
N ALA A 491 26.80 -30.67 13.83
CA ALA A 491 26.02 -30.51 12.60
C ALA A 491 26.89 -29.92 11.48
N MET A 492 26.65 -30.33 10.24
CA MET A 492 27.48 -29.97 9.08
C MET A 492 26.65 -29.63 7.85
N ILE A 493 27.12 -28.65 7.08
CA ILE A 493 26.65 -28.38 5.72
C ILE A 493 27.75 -28.72 4.72
N PHE A 494 27.34 -29.24 3.56
CA PHE A 494 28.20 -29.41 2.38
C PHE A 494 27.50 -28.88 1.13
N ILE A 495 28.24 -28.20 0.25
CA ILE A 495 27.78 -27.79 -1.08
C ILE A 495 28.80 -28.25 -2.13
N PHE A 496 28.31 -28.88 -3.21
CA PHE A 496 29.13 -29.53 -4.24
C PHE A 496 28.73 -29.08 -5.65
N ASP A 497 29.72 -28.94 -6.54
CA ASP A 497 29.53 -28.81 -8.00
C ASP A 497 29.35 -30.20 -8.66
N GLN A 498 28.77 -30.26 -9.86
CA GLN A 498 28.82 -31.42 -10.75
C GLN A 498 30.12 -31.41 -11.56
N GLY A 499 31.18 -31.94 -10.96
CA GLY A 499 32.20 -32.62 -11.76
C GLY A 499 31.54 -33.71 -12.63
N THR A 500 32.19 -34.05 -13.75
CA THR A 500 31.66 -34.99 -14.78
C THR A 500 31.23 -36.35 -14.22
N GLU A 501 30.39 -37.12 -14.95
CA GLU A 501 29.74 -38.41 -14.61
C GLU A 501 30.53 -39.49 -13.83
N VAL A 502 31.85 -39.38 -13.68
CA VAL A 502 32.73 -40.30 -12.94
C VAL A 502 33.24 -39.72 -11.62
N HIS A 503 33.10 -38.41 -11.40
CA HIS A 503 33.56 -37.66 -10.24
C HIS A 503 32.58 -36.52 -9.95
N PRO A 504 31.67 -36.61 -8.95
CA PRO A 504 30.99 -35.40 -8.47
C PRO A 504 32.06 -34.38 -8.03
N GLY A 505 31.79 -33.10 -8.27
CA GLY A 505 32.77 -32.02 -8.36
C GLY A 505 33.42 -31.64 -7.04
N ASP A 506 34.26 -30.60 -7.10
CA ASP A 506 34.97 -30.08 -5.94
C ASP A 506 33.97 -29.63 -4.87
N THR A 507 34.27 -29.91 -3.59
CA THR A 507 33.51 -29.34 -2.47
C THR A 507 33.66 -27.82 -2.51
N LEU A 508 32.57 -27.13 -2.82
CA LEU A 508 32.54 -25.67 -2.93
C LEU A 508 32.50 -25.04 -1.54
N PHE A 509 31.79 -25.68 -0.60
CA PHE A 509 31.67 -25.20 0.77
C PHE A 509 31.41 -26.33 1.75
N GLN A 510 31.99 -26.20 2.95
CA GLN A 510 31.73 -27.08 4.08
C GLN A 510 31.91 -26.29 5.38
N THR A 511 30.94 -26.35 6.29
CA THR A 511 31.08 -25.78 7.63
C THR A 511 30.36 -26.63 8.68
N GLU A 512 30.93 -26.63 9.89
CA GLU A 512 30.23 -27.06 11.10
C GLU A 512 29.33 -25.93 11.60
N PHE A 513 28.23 -26.27 12.25
CA PHE A 513 27.33 -25.31 12.89
C PHE A 513 26.69 -25.89 14.15
N THR A 514 26.28 -25.01 15.06
CA THR A 514 25.55 -25.42 16.28
C THR A 514 24.10 -25.00 16.16
N VAL A 515 23.19 -25.94 16.44
CA VAL A 515 21.76 -25.66 16.52
C VAL A 515 21.38 -25.31 17.96
N SER A 516 20.77 -24.14 18.18
CA SER A 516 20.25 -23.74 19.49
C SER A 516 18.81 -23.24 19.42
N GLY A 517 17.85 -23.97 20.00
CA GLY A 517 16.44 -23.58 20.10
C GLY A 517 15.46 -24.69 19.70
N ASP A 518 14.16 -24.47 19.98
CA ASP A 518 13.04 -25.36 19.64
C ASP A 518 12.32 -24.93 18.33
N THR A 519 12.93 -24.05 17.53
CA THR A 519 12.31 -23.55 16.29
C THR A 519 12.40 -24.63 15.21
N GLN A 520 11.26 -24.96 14.60
CA GLN A 520 11.18 -26.04 13.61
C GLN A 520 12.04 -25.76 12.36
N TRP A 521 12.35 -24.50 12.05
CA TRP A 521 13.16 -24.07 10.92
C TRP A 521 14.51 -23.47 11.33
N TYR A 522 15.51 -23.71 10.50
CA TYR A 522 16.90 -23.30 10.70
C TYR A 522 17.43 -22.66 9.43
N CYS A 523 18.21 -21.59 9.60
CA CYS A 523 18.92 -20.89 8.54
C CYS A 523 20.39 -20.78 8.94
N ILE A 524 21.28 -21.04 8.00
CA ILE A 524 22.73 -20.90 8.17
C ILE A 524 23.24 -19.90 7.16
N ASP A 525 23.87 -18.85 7.68
CA ASP A 525 24.55 -17.85 6.88
C ASP A 525 25.92 -18.37 6.43
N LEU A 526 26.24 -18.19 5.15
CA LEU A 526 27.52 -18.56 4.56
C LEU A 526 28.54 -17.41 4.66
N ASP A 527 28.16 -16.24 5.16
CA ASP A 527 29.01 -15.06 5.35
C ASP A 527 29.87 -14.75 4.08
N SER A 528 31.18 -14.53 4.27
CA SER A 528 32.13 -14.24 3.19
C SER A 528 32.45 -15.43 2.28
N ALA A 529 31.91 -16.61 2.57
CA ALA A 529 32.18 -17.84 1.82
C ALA A 529 31.12 -18.15 0.75
N ASN A 530 30.30 -17.14 0.42
CA ASN A 530 29.24 -17.20 -0.59
C ASN A 530 29.66 -17.94 -1.87
N ILE A 531 28.72 -18.71 -2.44
CA ILE A 531 29.02 -19.67 -3.52
C ILE A 531 28.42 -19.15 -4.81
N SER A 532 29.27 -18.80 -5.77
CA SER A 532 28.83 -18.37 -7.08
C SER A 532 28.19 -19.52 -7.86
N ILE A 533 27.00 -19.28 -8.40
CA ILE A 533 26.29 -20.18 -9.30
C ILE A 533 26.90 -20.01 -10.69
N ASP A 534 27.58 -21.04 -11.17
CA ASP A 534 28.09 -21.09 -12.53
C ASP A 534 27.15 -21.89 -13.47
N ASN A 535 27.51 -21.97 -14.74
CA ASN A 535 26.73 -22.71 -15.76
C ASN A 535 27.28 -24.13 -15.97
N SER A 536 28.13 -24.64 -15.07
CA SER A 536 28.90 -25.89 -15.25
C SER A 536 28.06 -27.15 -15.18
N GLY A 537 26.94 -27.12 -14.46
CA GLY A 537 26.15 -28.31 -14.16
C GLY A 537 25.11 -28.08 -13.06
N ASP A 538 24.71 -29.16 -12.39
CA ASP A 538 23.82 -29.10 -11.23
C ASP A 538 24.61 -28.81 -9.95
N LEU A 539 23.92 -28.29 -8.94
CA LEU A 539 24.48 -28.03 -7.61
C LEU A 539 23.87 -28.97 -6.58
N TRP A 540 24.67 -29.48 -5.66
CA TRP A 540 24.17 -30.27 -4.53
C TRP A 540 24.36 -29.53 -3.21
N VAL A 541 23.31 -29.52 -2.38
CA VAL A 541 23.36 -28.98 -1.01
C VAL A 541 22.97 -30.08 -0.05
N LEU A 542 23.81 -30.35 0.95
CA LEU A 542 23.60 -31.37 1.99
C LEU A 542 23.72 -30.76 3.39
N VAL A 543 22.85 -31.20 4.31
CA VAL A 543 22.85 -30.87 5.74
C VAL A 543 22.85 -32.18 6.54
N GLY A 544 23.78 -32.34 7.49
CA GLY A 544 23.93 -33.55 8.30
C GLY A 544 24.09 -33.27 9.80
N PHE A 545 23.71 -34.24 10.63
CA PHE A 545 23.68 -34.16 12.09
C PHE A 545 24.16 -35.45 12.72
N THR A 546 24.59 -35.34 13.97
CA THR A 546 24.67 -36.50 14.86
C THR A 546 23.36 -36.74 15.65
N TYR A 547 22.92 -37.99 15.79
CA TYR A 547 21.66 -38.36 16.46
C TYR A 547 21.80 -39.63 17.33
N ASP A 548 20.96 -39.75 18.36
CA ASP A 548 20.78 -41.00 19.11
C ASP A 548 19.66 -41.83 18.48
N SER A 549 19.85 -43.15 18.44
CA SER A 549 19.11 -44.16 17.69
C SER A 549 17.58 -44.21 17.88
N ALA A 550 17.01 -43.44 18.81
CA ALA A 550 15.59 -43.46 19.16
C ALA A 550 14.78 -42.26 18.62
N ASP A 551 15.41 -41.12 18.31
CA ASP A 551 14.73 -39.89 17.91
C ASP A 551 15.22 -39.42 16.53
N LYS A 552 14.32 -39.37 15.56
CA LYS A 552 14.66 -38.92 14.20
C LYS A 552 14.61 -37.37 14.17
N PRO A 553 15.71 -36.68 13.83
CA PRO A 553 15.77 -35.22 13.78
C PRO A 553 14.84 -34.53 12.77
N PHE A 554 14.10 -35.26 11.95
CA PHE A 554 13.30 -34.71 10.86
C PHE A 554 11.89 -35.34 10.82
N PRO A 555 10.87 -34.59 10.37
CA PRO A 555 9.47 -35.05 10.39
C PRO A 555 9.25 -36.28 9.50
N VAL A 556 8.43 -37.23 9.98
CA VAL A 556 8.06 -38.45 9.24
C VAL A 556 6.60 -38.33 8.79
N ASN A 557 6.35 -38.19 7.49
CA ASN A 557 4.99 -38.19 6.97
C ASN A 557 4.58 -39.59 6.46
N SER A 558 3.56 -40.19 7.07
CA SER A 558 3.05 -41.51 6.69
C SER A 558 2.04 -41.39 5.55
N GLY A 559 2.50 -41.30 4.30
CA GLY A 559 1.58 -41.17 3.16
C GLY A 559 2.18 -41.25 1.75
N SER A 560 3.49 -41.36 1.58
CA SER A 560 4.11 -41.25 0.25
C SER A 560 4.27 -42.61 -0.44
N TYR A 561 3.29 -42.96 -1.28
CA TYR A 561 3.47 -43.92 -2.38
C TYR A 561 4.06 -43.16 -3.58
N CYS A 562 5.25 -43.58 -3.99
CA CYS A 562 6.10 -42.95 -4.98
C CYS A 562 5.82 -43.44 -6.41
N ASP A 563 6.04 -42.57 -7.40
CA ASP A 563 6.61 -42.96 -8.69
C ASP A 563 7.62 -41.91 -9.19
N ASN A 564 8.85 -42.39 -9.40
CA ASN A 564 10.01 -41.83 -10.11
C ASN A 564 10.69 -40.56 -9.60
N ASN A 565 11.93 -40.79 -9.13
CA ASN A 565 13.11 -39.91 -8.98
C ASN A 565 13.65 -39.91 -7.51
N SER A 566 14.64 -40.80 -7.21
CA SER A 566 16.05 -40.63 -6.70
C SER A 566 16.52 -41.92 -6.05
N ASP A 567 17.52 -42.58 -6.61
CA ASP A 567 17.79 -43.97 -6.22
C ASP A 567 19.23 -44.27 -5.78
N TRP A 568 20.09 -43.33 -5.33
CA TRP A 568 21.54 -43.60 -5.13
C TRP A 568 22.21 -43.00 -3.86
N ILE A 569 23.15 -43.76 -3.26
CA ILE A 569 23.98 -43.41 -2.08
C ILE A 569 25.47 -43.75 -2.30
N TRP A 570 26.43 -42.96 -1.80
CA TRP A 570 27.88 -43.12 -2.02
C TRP A 570 28.66 -43.80 -0.88
N THR A 571 29.14 -45.03 -1.03
CA THR A 571 29.81 -45.73 0.09
C THR A 571 31.30 -45.40 0.24
N ASP A 572 31.82 -45.62 1.44
CA ASP A 572 33.24 -45.53 1.82
C ASP A 572 34.17 -46.47 1.02
N GLN A 573 33.61 -47.34 0.17
CA GLN A 573 34.33 -48.19 -0.79
C GLN A 573 34.40 -47.58 -2.21
N HIS A 574 34.19 -46.27 -2.34
CA HIS A 574 34.33 -45.47 -3.57
C HIS A 574 33.37 -45.85 -4.70
N GLY A 575 32.07 -45.92 -4.42
CA GLY A 575 31.06 -46.07 -5.47
C GLY A 575 29.62 -45.84 -5.02
N TRP A 576 28.77 -45.46 -5.99
CA TRP A 576 27.33 -45.28 -5.81
C TRP A 576 26.60 -46.64 -5.75
N ILE A 577 25.73 -46.82 -4.75
CA ILE A 577 24.84 -47.99 -4.57
C ILE A 577 23.39 -47.51 -4.59
N SER A 578 22.48 -48.31 -5.17
CA SER A 578 21.06 -47.94 -5.22
C SER A 578 20.30 -48.19 -3.91
N LEU A 579 19.49 -47.22 -3.48
CA LEU A 579 18.78 -47.21 -2.19
C LEU A 579 17.63 -48.23 -2.10
N VAL A 580 17.01 -48.57 -3.23
CA VAL A 580 16.02 -49.66 -3.33
C VAL A 580 16.65 -51.03 -3.06
N ASN A 581 17.92 -51.22 -3.43
CA ASN A 581 18.65 -52.46 -3.16
C ASN A 581 18.95 -52.67 -1.66
N LEU A 582 18.81 -51.62 -0.85
CA LEU A 582 18.98 -51.63 0.60
C LEU A 582 17.63 -51.59 1.36
N GLY A 583 16.50 -51.50 0.64
CA GLY A 583 15.15 -51.69 1.20
C GLY A 583 14.45 -50.42 1.75
N TYR A 584 14.84 -49.21 1.34
CA TYR A 584 14.32 -47.93 1.87
C TYR A 584 13.33 -47.19 0.92
N ARG A 585 12.52 -46.22 1.44
CA ARG A 585 11.54 -45.34 0.72
C ARG A 585 11.52 -43.86 1.26
N VAL A 586 10.97 -42.89 0.48
CA VAL A 586 11.37 -41.45 0.24
C VAL A 586 10.52 -40.27 0.88
N GLY A 587 11.11 -39.04 1.10
CA GLY A 587 10.49 -37.65 1.05
C GLY A 587 10.80 -36.57 2.16
N TRP A 588 11.64 -35.50 1.94
CA TRP A 588 12.11 -34.49 2.97
C TRP A 588 12.50 -33.05 2.42
N PRO A 589 12.40 -31.90 3.16
CA PRO A 589 12.63 -30.51 2.63
C PRO A 589 13.96 -29.77 3.00
N VAL A 590 14.70 -29.20 2.02
CA VAL A 590 15.90 -28.29 2.14
C VAL A 590 15.84 -27.18 1.05
N GLY A 591 16.33 -25.95 1.32
CA GLY A 591 16.44 -24.85 0.33
C GLY A 591 17.64 -23.91 0.56
N PHE A 592 17.82 -22.88 -0.29
CA PHE A 592 18.88 -21.86 -0.15
C PHE A 592 18.46 -20.46 -0.61
N VAL A 593 19.20 -19.44 -0.19
CA VAL A 593 18.95 -18.02 -0.51
C VAL A 593 19.99 -17.50 -1.50
N VAL A 594 19.55 -16.80 -2.55
CA VAL A 594 20.35 -16.23 -3.64
C VAL A 594 20.11 -14.72 -3.79
N HIS A 595 21.15 -13.92 -4.01
CA HIS A 595 21.02 -12.47 -4.16
C HIS A 595 20.77 -12.02 -5.63
N HIS A 596 19.77 -11.13 -5.90
CA HIS A 596 19.62 -10.41 -7.17
C HIS A 596 19.27 -8.91 -7.01
N GLN A 597 19.84 -8.06 -7.88
CA GLN A 597 19.66 -6.59 -7.92
C GLN A 597 18.31 -6.10 -8.51
N VAL A 598 17.27 -6.93 -8.59
CA VAL A 598 15.94 -6.49 -9.04
C VAL A 598 14.90 -7.37 -8.36
N GLY A 599 14.14 -6.75 -7.45
CA GLY A 599 12.75 -7.07 -7.05
C GLY A 599 12.37 -8.53 -6.74
N VAL A 600 11.78 -8.74 -5.58
CA VAL A 600 11.21 -10.02 -5.13
C VAL A 600 10.12 -10.52 -6.10
N GLU A 601 10.30 -11.73 -6.64
CA GLU A 601 9.21 -12.59 -7.10
C GLU A 601 9.19 -13.85 -6.22
N GLU A 602 8.33 -13.87 -5.20
CA GLU A 602 7.94 -15.09 -4.50
C GLU A 602 6.49 -15.41 -4.89
N ILE A 603 6.27 -16.54 -5.57
CA ILE A 603 4.93 -17.10 -5.79
C ILE A 603 4.79 -18.29 -4.84
N ILE A 604 4.01 -18.12 -3.77
CA ILE A 604 3.56 -19.20 -2.90
C ILE A 604 2.20 -19.69 -3.40
N PHE A 605 2.06 -21.01 -3.61
CA PHE A 605 0.77 -21.68 -3.77
C PHE A 605 0.34 -22.29 -2.42
N PRO A 606 -0.61 -21.70 -1.67
CA PRO A 606 -1.32 -22.44 -0.64
C PRO A 606 -2.44 -23.24 -1.31
N GLY A 607 -2.26 -24.56 -1.39
CA GLY A 607 -3.25 -25.44 -2.00
C GLY A 607 -4.52 -25.59 -1.17
N THR A 608 -5.68 -25.45 -1.81
CA THR A 608 -6.80 -26.38 -1.65
C THR A 608 -7.30 -26.80 -3.04
N PRO A 609 -7.57 -28.10 -3.27
CA PRO A 609 -8.32 -28.54 -4.44
C PRO A 609 -9.80 -28.19 -4.18
N GLU A 610 -10.16 -26.94 -4.40
CA GLU A 610 -11.56 -26.59 -4.52
C GLU A 610 -12.10 -27.12 -5.85
N ASN A 611 -13.37 -27.53 -5.88
CA ASN A 611 -14.09 -28.01 -7.06
C ASN A 611 -14.34 -26.89 -8.10
N HIS A 612 -13.47 -25.90 -8.19
CA HIS A 612 -13.65 -24.67 -8.95
C HIS A 612 -12.50 -24.45 -9.93
N LEU A 613 -12.82 -23.76 -11.03
CA LEU A 613 -11.86 -23.36 -12.03
C LEU A 613 -10.98 -22.23 -11.46
N ASN A 614 -9.66 -22.41 -11.48
CA ASN A 614 -8.68 -21.41 -11.05
C ASN A 614 -7.79 -21.01 -12.23
N LEU A 615 -7.47 -19.72 -12.37
CA LEU A 615 -6.61 -19.17 -13.41
C LEU A 615 -5.64 -18.19 -12.77
N ILE A 616 -4.34 -18.36 -13.05
CA ILE A 616 -3.25 -17.53 -12.54
C ILE A 616 -2.25 -17.30 -13.67
N THR A 617 -1.72 -16.09 -13.75
CA THR A 617 -0.59 -15.73 -14.63
C THR A 617 0.69 -15.57 -13.82
N SER A 618 1.86 -15.79 -14.42
CA SER A 618 3.18 -15.55 -13.80
C SER A 618 3.49 -14.06 -13.61
N GLY A 619 2.48 -13.21 -13.46
CA GLY A 619 2.58 -11.76 -13.48
C GLY A 619 2.38 -11.15 -14.88
N ASN A 620 3.05 -10.01 -15.11
CA ASN A 620 2.93 -9.28 -16.37
C ASN A 620 3.86 -9.84 -17.45
N MET A 621 3.51 -9.61 -18.72
CA MET A 621 4.27 -10.13 -19.83
C MET A 621 5.55 -9.32 -20.06
N ILE A 622 6.69 -9.97 -19.82
CA ILE A 622 8.04 -9.41 -19.99
C ILE A 622 8.76 -10.21 -21.09
N ASN A 623 9.42 -9.52 -22.04
CA ASN A 623 10.10 -10.14 -23.19
C ASN A 623 9.22 -11.04 -24.06
N GLY A 624 7.89 -10.82 -24.05
CA GLY A 624 6.94 -11.57 -24.87
C GLY A 624 6.64 -12.98 -24.37
N ASN A 625 6.88 -13.30 -23.09
CA ASN A 625 6.41 -14.55 -22.50
C ASN A 625 5.49 -14.25 -21.31
N LEU A 626 4.42 -15.03 -21.22
CA LEU A 626 3.47 -15.04 -20.11
C LEU A 626 3.15 -16.50 -19.81
N LEU A 627 3.59 -17.00 -18.65
CA LEU A 627 3.22 -18.34 -18.23
C LEU A 627 1.82 -18.28 -17.60
N ILE A 628 0.92 -19.09 -18.11
CA ILE A 628 -0.47 -19.18 -17.68
C ILE A 628 -0.65 -20.54 -17.02
N SER A 629 -1.10 -20.53 -15.78
CA SER A 629 -1.36 -21.71 -14.98
C SER A 629 -2.85 -21.78 -14.62
N PHE A 630 -3.49 -22.93 -14.77
CA PHE A 630 -4.88 -23.11 -14.34
C PHE A 630 -5.18 -24.53 -13.90
N HIS A 631 -6.16 -24.69 -13.02
CA HIS A 631 -6.61 -25.98 -12.52
C HIS A 631 -8.03 -26.28 -13.01
N LEU A 632 -8.23 -27.49 -13.55
CA LEU A 632 -9.53 -28.01 -13.95
C LEU A 632 -10.04 -29.00 -12.91
N PRO A 633 -11.19 -28.72 -12.24
CA PRO A 633 -11.76 -29.64 -11.25
C PRO A 633 -12.32 -30.92 -11.89
N GLN A 634 -12.61 -30.89 -13.20
CA GLN A 634 -12.99 -32.04 -14.00
C GLN A 634 -12.57 -31.81 -15.46
N GLY A 635 -12.21 -32.88 -16.17
CA GLY A 635 -11.87 -32.80 -17.59
C GLY A 635 -13.02 -32.20 -18.42
N SER A 636 -12.73 -31.13 -19.15
CA SER A 636 -13.74 -30.35 -19.88
C SER A 636 -13.16 -29.69 -21.12
N MET A 637 -14.03 -29.22 -22.02
CA MET A 637 -13.62 -28.34 -23.10
C MET A 637 -13.22 -26.99 -22.50
N VAL A 638 -11.98 -26.58 -22.74
CA VAL A 638 -11.39 -25.33 -22.27
C VAL A 638 -11.20 -24.39 -23.44
N THR A 639 -11.60 -23.13 -23.24
CA THR A 639 -11.29 -22.02 -24.14
C THR A 639 -10.56 -20.95 -23.36
N LEU A 640 -9.32 -20.63 -23.76
CA LEU A 640 -8.51 -19.58 -23.16
C LEU A 640 -8.25 -18.50 -24.21
N LYS A 641 -8.71 -17.28 -23.94
CA LYS A 641 -8.70 -16.18 -24.91
C LYS A 641 -8.15 -14.91 -24.30
N VAL A 642 -7.54 -14.09 -25.14
CA VAL A 642 -7.02 -12.76 -24.81
C VAL A 642 -7.91 -11.70 -25.41
N TYR A 643 -8.27 -10.69 -24.62
CA TYR A 643 -9.09 -9.55 -25.01
C TYR A 643 -8.35 -8.25 -24.73
N ASP A 644 -8.60 -7.23 -25.55
CA ASP A 644 -8.18 -5.85 -25.24
C ASP A 644 -9.14 -5.15 -24.28
N LEU A 645 -8.78 -3.93 -23.84
CA LEU A 645 -9.60 -3.09 -22.95
C LEU A 645 -11.00 -2.73 -23.51
N THR A 646 -11.22 -2.88 -24.82
CA THR A 646 -12.53 -2.63 -25.44
C THR A 646 -13.41 -3.89 -25.47
N GLY A 647 -12.90 -5.01 -24.96
CA GLY A 647 -13.57 -6.32 -24.99
C GLY A 647 -13.46 -7.03 -26.34
N ARG A 648 -12.55 -6.60 -27.23
CA ARG A 648 -12.32 -7.27 -28.52
C ARG A 648 -11.36 -8.45 -28.33
N GLU A 649 -11.71 -9.61 -28.88
CA GLU A 649 -10.83 -10.79 -28.89
C GLU A 649 -9.59 -10.55 -29.76
N ILE A 650 -8.43 -10.79 -29.17
CA ILE A 650 -7.11 -10.59 -29.76
C ILE A 650 -6.45 -11.91 -30.12
N SER A 651 -6.50 -12.89 -29.22
CA SER A 651 -5.85 -14.19 -29.40
C SER A 651 -6.67 -15.31 -28.76
N THR A 652 -6.71 -16.48 -29.37
CA THR A 652 -7.19 -17.72 -28.73
C THR A 652 -5.98 -18.61 -28.46
N ILE A 653 -5.62 -18.77 -27.19
CA ILE A 653 -4.42 -19.51 -26.73
C ILE A 653 -4.67 -21.02 -26.79
N ILE A 654 -5.83 -21.46 -26.31
CA ILE A 654 -6.27 -22.85 -26.42
C ILE A 654 -7.80 -22.91 -26.58
N SER A 655 -8.27 -23.90 -27.33
CA SER A 655 -9.69 -24.22 -27.49
C SER A 655 -9.83 -25.73 -27.69
N ASP A 656 -9.53 -26.50 -26.64
CA ASP A 656 -9.43 -27.97 -26.70
C ASP A 656 -9.94 -28.63 -25.42
N TYR A 657 -10.15 -29.95 -25.46
CA TYR A 657 -10.46 -30.73 -24.28
C TYR A 657 -9.19 -30.97 -23.46
N LEU A 658 -9.26 -30.69 -22.15
CA LEU A 658 -8.19 -30.95 -21.21
C LEU A 658 -8.70 -31.85 -20.08
N ASP A 659 -7.86 -32.78 -19.64
CA ASP A 659 -8.16 -33.67 -18.51
C ASP A 659 -8.20 -32.90 -17.18
N GLU A 660 -8.78 -33.50 -16.14
CA GLU A 660 -8.77 -32.90 -14.79
C GLU A 660 -7.34 -32.70 -14.28
N GLY A 661 -7.12 -31.67 -13.46
CA GLY A 661 -5.83 -31.34 -12.87
C GLY A 661 -5.23 -30.02 -13.35
N PHE A 662 -3.93 -29.85 -13.08
CA PHE A 662 -3.20 -28.61 -13.32
C PHE A 662 -2.62 -28.56 -14.73
N HIS A 663 -2.73 -27.39 -15.37
CA HIS A 663 -2.29 -27.13 -16.73
C HIS A 663 -1.46 -25.87 -16.78
N GLN A 664 -0.38 -25.89 -17.57
CA GLN A 664 0.46 -24.74 -17.84
C GLN A 664 0.61 -24.51 -19.34
N LEU A 665 0.44 -23.26 -19.75
CA LEU A 665 0.58 -22.81 -21.13
C LEU A 665 1.46 -21.57 -21.18
N ASN A 666 2.37 -21.50 -22.14
CA ASN A 666 3.14 -20.28 -22.39
C ASN A 666 2.49 -19.46 -23.52
N PHE A 667 2.10 -18.22 -23.22
CA PHE A 667 1.60 -17.27 -24.19
C PHE A 667 2.70 -16.31 -24.64
N ARG A 668 2.97 -16.29 -25.96
CA ARG A 668 4.07 -15.52 -26.56
C ARG A 668 3.75 -14.05 -26.84
N GLY A 669 2.60 -13.56 -26.39
CA GLY A 669 2.19 -12.18 -26.66
C GLY A 669 1.93 -11.90 -28.13
N GLU A 670 1.31 -12.84 -28.85
CA GLU A 670 0.97 -12.69 -30.27
C GLU A 670 -0.56 -12.71 -30.46
N ASP A 671 -1.06 -11.87 -31.37
CA ASP A 671 -2.45 -11.90 -31.85
C ASP A 671 -2.70 -13.14 -32.74
N ASN A 672 -3.96 -13.41 -33.08
CA ASN A 672 -4.34 -14.52 -33.97
C ASN A 672 -3.72 -14.45 -35.39
N ARG A 673 -2.99 -13.37 -35.74
CA ARG A 673 -2.28 -13.19 -37.01
C ARG A 673 -0.75 -13.30 -36.85
N GLY A 674 -0.25 -13.60 -35.65
CA GLY A 674 1.17 -13.72 -35.33
C GLY A 674 1.88 -12.38 -35.15
N ASN A 675 1.15 -11.27 -34.93
CA ASN A 675 1.76 -9.99 -34.60
C ASN A 675 1.89 -9.85 -33.10
N ASN A 676 3.01 -9.31 -32.63
CA ASN A 676 3.18 -8.99 -31.22
C ASN A 676 2.10 -8.01 -30.74
N LEU A 677 1.62 -8.24 -29.52
CA LEU A 677 0.68 -7.36 -28.87
C LEU A 677 1.33 -6.00 -28.58
N PRO A 678 0.67 -4.87 -28.91
CA PRO A 678 1.16 -3.56 -28.49
C PRO A 678 1.12 -3.39 -26.98
N ARG A 679 1.93 -2.48 -26.44
CA ARG A 679 1.89 -2.10 -25.01
C ARG A 679 0.48 -1.77 -24.58
N GLY A 680 0.07 -2.34 -23.46
CA GLY A 680 -1.26 -2.13 -22.92
C GLY A 680 -1.71 -3.26 -22.01
N THR A 681 -2.87 -3.04 -21.41
CA THR A 681 -3.54 -4.02 -20.55
C THR A 681 -4.42 -4.94 -21.39
N TYR A 682 -4.35 -6.23 -21.10
CA TYR A 682 -5.15 -7.26 -21.74
C TYR A 682 -5.81 -8.13 -20.68
N PHE A 683 -6.94 -8.74 -21.06
CA PHE A 683 -7.66 -9.68 -20.22
C PHE A 683 -7.53 -11.08 -20.78
N LEU A 684 -7.19 -12.01 -19.90
CA LEU A 684 -7.14 -13.42 -20.17
C LEU A 684 -8.42 -14.06 -19.64
N ASN A 685 -9.23 -14.65 -20.49
CA ASN A 685 -10.47 -15.31 -20.12
C ASN A 685 -10.35 -16.82 -20.34
N LEU A 686 -10.39 -17.58 -19.25
CA LEU A 686 -10.50 -19.03 -19.24
C LEU A 686 -11.96 -19.42 -19.07
N SER A 687 -12.50 -20.15 -20.04
CA SER A 687 -13.89 -20.61 -20.05
C SER A 687 -13.96 -22.12 -20.21
N THR A 688 -14.84 -22.75 -19.44
CA THR A 688 -15.24 -24.16 -19.58
C THR A 688 -16.74 -24.25 -19.85
N ALA A 689 -17.29 -25.46 -19.99
CA ALA A 689 -18.73 -25.65 -20.19
C ALA A 689 -19.61 -25.18 -19.00
N GLY A 690 -19.03 -25.00 -17.80
CA GLY A 690 -19.77 -24.67 -16.58
C GLY A 690 -19.22 -23.51 -15.75
N ASP A 691 -18.01 -23.01 -16.04
CA ASP A 691 -17.37 -21.95 -15.26
C ASP A 691 -16.45 -21.08 -16.14
N CYS A 692 -16.21 -19.84 -15.71
CA CYS A 692 -15.39 -18.86 -16.40
C CYS A 692 -14.56 -18.04 -15.39
N ARG A 693 -13.28 -17.82 -15.68
CA ARG A 693 -12.37 -16.97 -14.91
C ARG A 693 -11.69 -15.98 -15.83
N THR A 694 -11.51 -14.76 -15.34
CA THR A 694 -10.78 -13.73 -16.06
C THR A 694 -9.64 -13.24 -15.19
N ASP A 695 -8.45 -13.15 -15.77
CA ASP A 695 -7.26 -12.58 -15.16
C ASP A 695 -6.74 -11.44 -16.04
N LYS A 696 -5.92 -10.55 -15.48
CA LYS A 696 -5.41 -9.34 -16.16
C LYS A 696 -3.89 -9.43 -16.24
N PHE A 697 -3.33 -9.12 -17.41
CA PHE A 697 -1.89 -8.98 -17.57
C PHE A 697 -1.56 -7.73 -18.40
N ILE A 698 -0.39 -7.16 -18.16
CA ILE A 698 0.13 -6.01 -18.89
C ILE A 698 1.23 -6.48 -19.83
N VAL A 699 1.22 -5.99 -21.07
CA VAL A 699 2.32 -6.16 -22.02
C VAL A 699 3.24 -4.95 -21.94
N PHE A 700 4.48 -5.17 -21.50
CA PHE A 700 5.48 -4.11 -21.30
C PHE A 700 6.41 -3.85 -22.49
N GLN A 701 6.44 -4.73 -23.51
CA GLN A 701 7.40 -4.69 -24.63
C GLN A 701 7.58 -3.31 -25.26
#